data_AF-A0A327HN05-F1
#
_entry.id   AF-A0A327HN05-F1
#
_cell.length_a   1.000
_cell.length_b   1.000
_cell.length_c   1.000
_cell.angle_alpha   90.00
_cell.angle_beta   90.00
_cell.angle_gamma   90.00
#
_symmetry.space_group_name_H-M   'P 1'
#
loop_
_entity.id
_entity.type
_entity.pdbx_description
1 polymer ?
#
loop_
_entity_poly.entity_id
_entity_poly.type
_entity_poly.pdbx_seq_one_letter_code
_entity_poly.pdbx_strand_id
1 'polypeptide(L)'
;MAIFPCEILRGNTQAQPLRPNPMRDRLLPTLVCLIMLTSLAPTASAMGPAHSSIWGLSYDWAHFEGDVENMTGVDTNAANEDLEDAAEYAGFTLETDQVLSGSSHFYIESWDESDIVEIQDIHGVSHQVSKRVTELTLRHGVLADAGFTMAWNDDSESIDVWYSASQEIVLVIDATYTEYVDSEMMVYGADLEMMGEVSDSAELSMNLQIIAAGEVEAPEIDLGYSLSMEIPSLSSEWRVDEPTDYLHALSDPTYSDSDSDDDHDDHDDHDDHNDSDDDRNDANDIIEGSYSTLTSYSLSVGMNGLPTEEFGINLDVFNVQLSDSVPGQGTFSDAFEVQSGAAWDWECPPVGGTESLTIDNATTEVQCGLAPPIPMGMVFMMGQSLMPAFDNGVSELSSVVQQQVESWIGEISGEGEGGVFVCDSGEEIPADWENDGEVDCSDGSDESDSSDTFTCDSGEVIPAHWENDGEEDCSDGSDENDGSSEAIEKYVDMFEALNNSNLQKTMEAFGEKLGELVEDNVPSEPVMDLAESCAILFWDTDESRVVGIAILNDEDADGSSELLLGPSIFGVRGHNVELNLEYHDGDDARDVKADILGLTEIRDIAPESKHDVEELYNILGPDFLPDLDQTDTDQDGVLDFFDEDDDGDGLFDWEDEEPLEPYRAPGEEEIDTVPGLGALAIASILGVAALLIPRREE
;
A
#
# COMPACT_ATOMS: atom_id res chain seq x y z
N MET A 1 -6.62 -37.33 -0.82
CA MET A 1 -7.49 -38.51 -0.64
C MET A 1 -8.19 -38.84 -1.96
N ALA A 2 -7.70 -39.89 -2.65
CA ALA A 2 -8.27 -40.68 -3.76
C ALA A 2 -8.74 -40.00 -5.08
N ILE A 3 -8.12 -40.44 -6.17
CA ILE A 3 -8.20 -40.01 -7.57
C ILE A 3 -9.01 -41.00 -8.45
N PHE A 4 -9.61 -40.47 -9.55
CA PHE A 4 -9.74 -40.98 -10.95
C PHE A 4 -11.10 -41.54 -11.47
N PRO A 5 -11.34 -41.65 -12.81
CA PRO A 5 -10.72 -40.99 -14.00
C PRO A 5 -11.70 -40.58 -15.14
N CYS A 6 -11.21 -39.90 -16.19
CA CYS A 6 -11.65 -40.19 -17.56
C CYS A 6 -10.55 -39.94 -18.63
N GLU A 7 -10.24 -40.99 -19.39
CA GLU A 7 -9.16 -41.14 -20.37
C GLU A 7 -9.40 -40.47 -21.74
N ILE A 8 -8.29 -40.08 -22.35
CA ILE A 8 -8.07 -39.77 -23.77
C ILE A 8 -7.93 -41.07 -24.59
N LEU A 9 -8.55 -41.22 -25.77
CA LEU A 9 -7.99 -42.04 -26.87
C LEU A 9 -8.40 -41.61 -28.30
N ARG A 10 -7.35 -41.26 -29.09
CA ARG A 10 -7.02 -41.64 -30.49
C ARG A 10 -7.90 -41.25 -31.70
N GLY A 11 -7.31 -40.47 -32.63
CA GLY A 11 -6.68 -41.03 -33.84
C GLY A 11 -7.22 -40.67 -35.25
N ASN A 12 -6.33 -40.06 -36.05
CA ASN A 12 -6.02 -40.24 -37.50
C ASN A 12 -6.61 -39.35 -38.64
N THR A 13 -5.66 -38.58 -39.23
CA THR A 13 -5.30 -38.41 -40.67
C THR A 13 -6.24 -37.72 -41.67
N GLN A 14 -5.82 -36.58 -42.24
CA GLN A 14 -5.25 -36.48 -43.61
C GLN A 14 -4.78 -35.05 -43.97
N ALA A 15 -3.66 -34.98 -44.71
CA ALA A 15 -2.95 -33.78 -45.14
C ALA A 15 -3.56 -33.07 -46.37
N GLN A 16 -3.35 -31.74 -46.51
CA GLN A 16 -3.12 -31.04 -47.78
C GLN A 16 -2.43 -29.66 -47.58
N PRO A 17 -1.75 -29.09 -48.60
CA PRO A 17 -0.58 -28.23 -48.41
C PRO A 17 -0.81 -26.71 -48.50
N LEU A 18 0.08 -26.00 -47.80
CA LEU A 18 0.57 -24.62 -47.92
C LEU A 18 0.06 -23.76 -49.09
N ARG A 19 -0.49 -22.59 -48.75
CA ARG A 19 -0.42 -21.33 -49.53
C ARG A 19 0.11 -20.21 -48.62
N PRO A 20 0.85 -19.23 -49.16
CA PRO A 20 1.55 -18.22 -48.36
C PRO A 20 0.59 -17.16 -47.80
N ASN A 21 0.82 -16.78 -46.55
CA ASN A 21 0.16 -15.72 -45.80
C ASN A 21 0.15 -14.37 -46.55
N PRO A 22 -1.00 -13.70 -46.67
CA PRO A 22 -1.09 -12.26 -46.86
C PRO A 22 -1.55 -11.62 -45.54
N MET A 23 -0.73 -11.73 -44.49
CA MET A 23 -0.96 -11.06 -43.20
C MET A 23 0.37 -10.48 -42.70
N ARG A 24 0.98 -9.62 -43.51
CA ARG A 24 2.17 -8.87 -43.10
C ARG A 24 2.16 -7.38 -43.45
N ASP A 25 1.06 -6.88 -44.02
CA ASP A 25 0.93 -5.46 -44.43
C ASP A 25 -0.22 -4.73 -43.72
N ARG A 26 -0.80 -5.30 -42.65
CA ARG A 26 -1.89 -4.64 -41.90
C ARG A 26 -1.56 -4.21 -40.50
N LEU A 27 -0.51 -4.74 -39.86
CA LEU A 27 -0.13 -4.38 -38.49
C LEU A 27 0.28 -2.92 -38.36
N LEU A 28 1.07 -2.39 -39.31
CA LEU A 28 1.52 -1.00 -39.27
C LEU A 28 0.39 0.03 -39.41
N PRO A 29 -0.56 -0.10 -40.36
CA PRO A 29 -1.66 0.85 -40.45
C PRO A 29 -2.69 0.69 -39.32
N THR A 30 -2.91 -0.49 -38.73
CA THR A 30 -3.74 -0.60 -37.51
C THR A 30 -3.05 0.00 -36.29
N LEU A 31 -1.75 -0.17 -36.13
CA LEU A 31 -0.99 0.45 -35.03
C LEU A 31 -0.94 1.98 -35.19
N VAL A 32 -0.75 2.48 -36.41
CA VAL A 32 -0.79 3.93 -36.69
C VAL A 32 -2.21 4.48 -36.58
N CYS A 33 -3.26 3.73 -36.92
CA CYS A 33 -4.64 4.14 -36.63
C CYS A 33 -4.95 4.10 -35.13
N LEU A 34 -4.41 3.15 -34.37
CA LEU A 34 -4.57 3.09 -32.91
C LEU A 34 -3.86 4.28 -32.25
N ILE A 35 -2.61 4.56 -32.62
CA ILE A 35 -1.83 5.72 -32.14
C ILE A 35 -2.44 7.05 -32.60
N MET A 36 -3.05 7.11 -33.80
CA MET A 36 -3.76 8.31 -34.26
C MET A 36 -5.12 8.48 -33.58
N LEU A 37 -5.78 7.40 -33.17
CA LEU A 37 -7.03 7.45 -32.38
C LEU A 37 -6.75 7.81 -30.92
N THR A 38 -5.62 7.39 -30.34
CA THR A 38 -5.18 7.87 -29.01
C THR A 38 -4.66 9.31 -29.05
N SER A 39 -4.15 9.80 -30.19
CA SER A 39 -3.77 11.22 -30.35
C SER A 39 -4.93 12.21 -30.57
N LEU A 40 -6.17 11.70 -30.62
CA LEU A 40 -7.38 12.51 -30.85
C LEU A 40 -8.44 12.35 -29.76
N ALA A 41 -8.23 11.52 -28.75
CA ALA A 41 -8.83 11.79 -27.47
C ALA A 41 -8.20 13.11 -27.00
N PRO A 42 -8.96 14.16 -26.65
CA PRO A 42 -8.38 15.11 -25.71
C PRO A 42 -7.91 14.25 -24.54
N THR A 43 -6.61 14.27 -24.22
CA THR A 43 -6.20 14.15 -22.83
C THR A 43 -6.92 15.29 -22.13
N ALA A 44 -8.17 15.05 -21.77
CA ALA A 44 -8.99 15.97 -21.03
C ALA A 44 -8.55 15.82 -19.58
N SER A 45 -7.34 16.27 -19.28
CA SER A 45 -7.06 17.06 -18.09
C SER A 45 -7.81 18.40 -18.30
N ALA A 46 -9.13 18.31 -18.39
CA ALA A 46 -9.98 19.46 -18.63
C ALA A 46 -10.51 19.82 -17.25
N MET A 47 -9.88 20.82 -16.60
CA MET A 47 -10.56 21.52 -15.52
C MET A 47 -12.00 21.79 -15.96
N GLY A 48 -12.97 21.45 -15.13
CA GLY A 48 -14.36 21.68 -15.49
C GLY A 48 -14.63 23.16 -15.76
N PRO A 49 -15.79 23.47 -16.36
CA PRO A 49 -16.10 24.83 -16.75
C PRO A 49 -16.21 25.73 -15.50
N ALA A 50 -15.98 27.03 -15.63
CA ALA A 50 -16.02 27.99 -14.50
C ALA A 50 -17.37 28.13 -13.76
N HIS A 51 -18.38 27.31 -14.10
CA HIS A 51 -19.67 27.23 -13.41
C HIS A 51 -19.92 25.85 -12.81
N SER A 52 -18.93 24.94 -12.85
CA SER A 52 -19.01 23.65 -12.15
C SER A 52 -18.96 23.87 -10.63
N SER A 53 -19.59 22.95 -9.91
CA SER A 53 -19.43 22.83 -8.46
C SER A 53 -18.24 21.94 -8.18
N ILE A 54 -17.31 22.38 -7.35
CA ILE A 54 -16.10 21.62 -6.99
C ILE A 54 -15.81 21.78 -5.50
N TRP A 55 -15.40 20.68 -4.88
CA TRP A 55 -14.89 20.66 -3.52
C TRP A 55 -13.92 19.48 -3.37
N GLY A 56 -13.05 19.54 -2.37
CA GLY A 56 -12.06 18.51 -2.13
C GLY A 56 -11.32 18.65 -0.82
N LEU A 57 -10.45 17.68 -0.56
CA LEU A 57 -9.61 17.57 0.63
C LEU A 57 -8.16 17.38 0.23
N SER A 58 -7.25 17.97 1.01
CA SER A 58 -5.81 17.76 0.91
C SER A 58 -5.23 17.43 2.29
N TYR A 59 -4.29 16.50 2.36
CA TYR A 59 -3.59 16.11 3.59
C TYR A 59 -2.09 16.00 3.35
N ASP A 60 -1.29 16.52 4.27
CA ASP A 60 0.17 16.42 4.27
C ASP A 60 0.64 15.42 5.35
N TRP A 61 1.24 14.32 4.91
CA TRP A 61 1.65 13.22 5.78
C TRP A 61 2.91 13.53 6.60
N ALA A 62 3.70 14.54 6.22
CA ALA A 62 4.88 14.95 7.00
C ALA A 62 4.53 15.45 8.41
N HIS A 63 3.26 15.80 8.64
CA HIS A 63 2.77 16.32 9.91
C HIS A 63 1.94 15.30 10.70
N PHE A 64 1.91 14.03 10.28
CA PHE A 64 1.07 12.99 10.88
C PHE A 64 1.24 12.88 12.39
N GLU A 65 2.48 12.87 12.88
CA GLU A 65 2.76 12.76 14.31
C GLU A 65 2.23 13.95 15.11
N GLY A 66 2.46 15.17 14.61
CA GLY A 66 1.94 16.39 15.23
C GLY A 66 0.42 16.44 15.22
N ASP A 67 -0.22 15.96 14.16
CA ASP A 67 -1.68 15.83 14.11
C ASP A 67 -2.19 14.78 15.10
N VAL A 68 -1.49 13.64 15.28
CA VAL A 68 -1.82 12.64 16.30
C VAL A 68 -1.71 13.24 17.71
N GLU A 69 -0.66 14.01 18.00
CA GLU A 69 -0.52 14.72 19.28
C GLU A 69 -1.67 15.73 19.46
N ASN A 70 -1.97 16.50 18.43
CA ASN A 70 -3.03 17.51 18.45
C ASN A 70 -4.43 16.91 18.63
N MET A 71 -4.68 15.70 18.09
CA MET A 71 -5.97 15.00 18.23
C MET A 71 -6.08 14.19 19.52
N THR A 72 -5.02 13.47 19.90
CA THR A 72 -5.07 12.47 20.96
C THR A 72 -4.37 12.92 22.23
N GLY A 73 -3.47 13.90 22.15
CA GLY A 73 -2.56 14.29 23.22
C GLY A 73 -1.43 13.31 23.46
N VAL A 74 -1.30 12.27 22.62
CA VAL A 74 -0.19 11.32 22.64
C VAL A 74 0.94 11.90 21.82
N ASP A 75 2.06 12.20 22.47
CA ASP A 75 3.30 12.58 21.83
C ASP A 75 4.06 11.30 21.42
N THR A 76 4.09 11.01 20.12
CA THR A 76 4.75 9.82 19.57
C THR A 76 6.26 9.85 19.77
N ASN A 77 6.87 11.04 19.73
CA ASN A 77 8.29 11.24 19.98
C ASN A 77 8.64 10.96 21.45
N ALA A 78 7.82 11.47 22.38
CA ALA A 78 7.98 11.13 23.79
C ALA A 78 7.77 9.63 24.06
N ALA A 79 6.89 8.96 23.32
CA ALA A 79 6.67 7.52 23.45
C ALA A 79 7.88 6.71 22.95
N ASN A 80 8.56 7.17 21.89
CA ASN A 80 9.82 6.60 21.43
C ASN A 80 10.93 6.84 22.47
N GLU A 81 11.06 8.05 23.02
CA GLU A 81 12.02 8.34 24.10
C GLU A 81 11.80 7.43 25.33
N ASP A 82 10.55 7.20 25.74
CA ASP A 82 10.21 6.29 26.84
C ASP A 82 10.62 4.84 26.57
N LEU A 83 10.54 4.42 25.30
CA LEU A 83 10.94 3.09 24.86
C LEU A 83 12.46 2.90 25.00
N GLU A 84 13.24 3.91 24.61
CA GLU A 84 14.70 3.93 24.75
C GLU A 84 15.13 4.02 26.23
N ASP A 85 14.48 4.89 27.02
CA ASP A 85 14.72 5.04 28.46
C ASP A 85 14.44 3.73 29.23
N ALA A 86 13.38 3.01 28.84
CA ALA A 86 13.08 1.70 29.40
C ALA A 86 14.17 0.67 29.08
N ALA A 87 14.71 0.70 27.86
CA ALA A 87 15.81 -0.17 27.44
C ALA A 87 17.09 0.14 28.22
N GLU A 88 17.49 1.42 28.32
CA GLU A 88 18.67 1.85 29.06
C GLU A 88 18.56 1.42 30.53
N TYR A 89 17.39 1.59 31.14
CA TYR A 89 17.13 1.14 32.51
C TYR A 89 17.28 -0.38 32.67
N ALA A 90 16.80 -1.16 31.70
CA ALA A 90 16.87 -2.60 31.70
C ALA A 90 18.29 -3.14 31.43
N GLY A 91 19.17 -2.29 30.89
CA GLY A 91 20.59 -2.58 30.69
C GLY A 91 20.94 -3.05 29.28
N PHE A 92 20.17 -2.62 28.28
CA PHE A 92 20.51 -2.77 26.86
C PHE A 92 20.29 -1.43 26.15
N THR A 93 20.87 -1.25 24.97
CA THR A 93 20.60 -0.06 24.14
C THR A 93 19.51 -0.40 23.14
N LEU A 94 18.63 0.57 22.89
CA LEU A 94 17.62 0.56 21.85
C LEU A 94 17.60 1.97 21.30
N GLU A 95 17.74 2.10 19.99
CA GLU A 95 17.58 3.37 19.26
C GLU A 95 16.58 3.09 18.14
N THR A 96 15.54 3.90 18.00
CA THR A 96 14.47 3.66 17.02
C THR A 96 13.96 4.96 16.45
N ASP A 97 13.56 4.93 15.19
CA ASP A 97 12.95 6.08 14.54
C ASP A 97 11.98 5.64 13.44
N GLN A 98 11.09 6.55 13.04
CA GLN A 98 10.14 6.37 11.96
C GLN A 98 9.92 7.71 11.25
N VAL A 99 9.82 7.68 9.93
CA VAL A 99 9.65 8.86 9.09
C VAL A 99 8.50 8.60 8.13
N LEU A 100 7.59 9.56 8.02
CA LEU A 100 6.45 9.51 7.12
C LEU A 100 6.38 10.82 6.33
N SER A 101 6.21 10.74 5.01
CA SER A 101 6.00 11.91 4.18
C SER A 101 5.07 11.61 3.01
N GLY A 102 4.63 12.67 2.34
CA GLY A 102 3.79 12.58 1.15
C GLY A 102 2.48 13.35 1.29
N SER A 103 1.56 13.12 0.35
CA SER A 103 0.30 13.85 0.32
C SER A 103 -0.89 13.01 -0.14
N SER A 104 -2.08 13.39 0.32
CA SER A 104 -3.35 12.86 -0.17
C SER A 104 -4.25 13.99 -0.65
N HIS A 105 -4.86 13.80 -1.80
CA HIS A 105 -5.76 14.74 -2.43
C HIS A 105 -6.98 14.02 -2.99
N PHE A 106 -8.16 14.58 -2.73
CA PHE A 106 -9.44 14.04 -3.18
C PHE A 106 -10.32 15.19 -3.65
N TYR A 107 -10.68 15.20 -4.93
CA TYR A 107 -11.48 16.28 -5.53
C TYR A 107 -12.64 15.73 -6.35
N ILE A 108 -13.81 16.32 -6.15
CA ILE A 108 -15.02 16.03 -6.91
C ILE A 108 -15.46 17.31 -7.60
N GLU A 109 -15.68 17.22 -8.91
CA GLU A 109 -16.15 18.34 -9.72
C GLU A 109 -17.35 17.93 -10.57
N SER A 110 -18.43 18.71 -10.54
CA SER A 110 -19.68 18.35 -11.24
C SER A 110 -20.34 19.54 -11.95
N TRP A 111 -20.82 19.33 -13.18
CA TRP A 111 -21.51 20.34 -13.99
C TRP A 111 -22.50 19.75 -14.99
N ASP A 112 -23.38 20.61 -15.51
CA ASP A 112 -24.34 20.26 -16.56
C ASP A 112 -23.90 20.83 -17.91
N GLU A 113 -23.98 20.04 -18.96
CA GLU A 113 -23.78 20.51 -20.33
C GLU A 113 -25.10 21.02 -20.93
N SER A 114 -25.03 22.15 -21.65
CA SER A 114 -26.21 22.73 -22.31
C SER A 114 -26.65 22.00 -23.59
N ASP A 115 -25.81 21.10 -24.10
CA ASP A 115 -26.06 20.39 -25.35
C ASP A 115 -27.03 19.23 -25.11
N ILE A 116 -28.09 19.18 -25.94
CA ILE A 116 -29.03 18.06 -25.94
C ILE A 116 -28.50 16.99 -26.89
N VAL A 117 -28.42 15.77 -26.38
CA VAL A 117 -28.00 14.57 -27.10
C VAL A 117 -29.16 13.59 -27.26
N GLU A 118 -29.06 12.75 -28.29
CA GLU A 118 -30.00 11.66 -28.51
C GLU A 118 -29.35 10.35 -28.06
N ILE A 119 -29.95 9.70 -27.07
CA ILE A 119 -29.54 8.37 -26.60
C ILE A 119 -30.64 7.35 -26.92
N GLN A 120 -30.28 6.07 -26.97
CA GLN A 120 -31.24 4.98 -27.13
C GLN A 120 -31.28 4.16 -25.85
N ASP A 121 -32.49 3.89 -25.35
CA ASP A 121 -32.68 2.93 -24.27
C ASP A 121 -32.46 1.48 -24.76
N ILE A 122 -32.57 0.52 -23.85
CA ILE A 122 -32.36 -0.91 -24.17
C ILE A 122 -33.39 -1.46 -25.17
N HIS A 123 -34.50 -0.76 -25.37
CA HIS A 123 -35.54 -1.07 -26.36
C HIS A 123 -35.31 -0.41 -27.74
N GLY A 124 -34.25 0.40 -27.87
CA GLY A 124 -33.93 1.16 -29.08
C GLY A 124 -34.85 2.36 -29.31
N VAL A 125 -35.54 2.84 -28.27
CA VAL A 125 -36.33 4.09 -28.32
C VAL A 125 -35.38 5.26 -28.05
N SER A 126 -35.47 6.28 -28.91
CA SER A 126 -34.62 7.46 -28.80
C SER A 126 -35.20 8.50 -27.84
N HIS A 127 -34.38 8.97 -26.91
CA HIS A 127 -34.69 10.01 -25.94
C HIS A 127 -33.77 11.21 -26.16
N GLN A 128 -34.29 12.41 -25.89
CA GLN A 128 -33.54 13.67 -26.03
C GLN A 128 -33.24 14.17 -24.62
N VAL A 129 -31.96 14.15 -24.25
CA VAL A 129 -31.48 14.32 -22.87
C VAL A 129 -30.31 15.30 -22.84
N SER A 130 -30.11 15.95 -21.70
CA SER A 130 -28.87 16.67 -21.38
C SER A 130 -27.87 15.74 -20.71
N LYS A 131 -26.62 16.22 -20.55
CA LYS A 131 -25.56 15.52 -19.85
C LYS A 131 -25.21 16.22 -18.55
N ARG A 132 -25.02 15.43 -17.52
CA ARG A 132 -24.40 15.83 -16.25
C ARG A 132 -23.07 15.11 -16.13
N VAL A 133 -21.99 15.85 -15.97
CA VAL A 133 -20.64 15.28 -15.84
C VAL A 133 -20.18 15.43 -14.40
N THR A 134 -19.61 14.37 -13.84
CA THR A 134 -18.91 14.38 -12.56
C THR A 134 -17.53 13.78 -12.75
N GLU A 135 -16.50 14.53 -12.36
CA GLU A 135 -15.12 14.10 -12.32
C GLU A 135 -14.69 13.81 -10.89
N LEU A 136 -13.94 12.73 -10.71
CA LEU A 136 -13.23 12.38 -9.48
C LEU A 136 -11.73 12.37 -9.80
N THR A 137 -10.97 13.13 -9.02
CA THR A 137 -9.51 13.15 -9.06
C THR A 137 -9.00 12.76 -7.68
N LEU A 138 -8.26 11.66 -7.61
CA LEU A 138 -7.61 11.16 -6.40
C LEU A 138 -6.10 11.08 -6.67
N ARG A 139 -5.31 11.67 -5.77
CA ARG A 139 -3.85 11.48 -5.68
C ARG A 139 -3.52 11.10 -4.26
N HIS A 140 -2.77 10.03 -4.07
CA HIS A 140 -2.30 9.62 -2.76
C HIS A 140 -0.95 8.98 -2.96
N GLY A 141 0.03 9.47 -2.20
CA GLY A 141 1.42 9.06 -2.26
C GLY A 141 1.98 9.17 -0.86
N VAL A 142 2.57 8.08 -0.36
CA VAL A 142 3.17 8.02 0.98
C VAL A 142 4.49 7.29 0.89
N LEU A 143 5.52 7.89 1.48
CA LEU A 143 6.78 7.24 1.82
C LEU A 143 6.80 7.03 3.33
N ALA A 144 7.11 5.81 3.77
CA ALA A 144 7.22 5.46 5.17
C ALA A 144 8.49 4.65 5.40
N ASP A 145 9.37 5.14 6.25
CA ASP A 145 10.58 4.44 6.67
C ASP A 145 10.58 4.26 8.18
N ALA A 146 11.08 3.13 8.65
CA ALA A 146 11.20 2.85 10.07
C ALA A 146 12.40 1.96 10.34
N GLY A 147 12.99 2.09 11.51
CA GLY A 147 14.20 1.38 11.84
C GLY A 147 14.48 1.33 13.32
N PHE A 148 15.19 0.29 13.75
CA PHE A 148 15.74 0.26 15.10
C PHE A 148 17.06 -0.51 15.16
N THR A 149 17.89 -0.16 16.14
CA THR A 149 19.00 -0.99 16.61
C THR A 149 18.79 -1.40 18.06
N MET A 150 19.24 -2.59 18.41
CA MET A 150 19.21 -3.09 19.79
C MET A 150 20.52 -3.78 20.10
N ALA A 151 21.15 -3.46 21.24
CA ALA A 151 22.33 -4.18 21.71
C ALA A 151 22.23 -4.55 23.19
N TRP A 152 22.27 -5.85 23.47
CA TRP A 152 22.31 -6.42 24.81
C TRP A 152 23.59 -7.22 25.03
N ASN A 153 24.17 -7.13 26.22
CA ASN A 153 25.38 -7.85 26.60
C ASN A 153 25.34 -8.33 28.06
N ASP A 154 25.76 -9.57 28.29
CA ASP A 154 26.01 -10.15 29.62
C ASP A 154 27.29 -11.00 29.57
N ASP A 155 28.40 -10.44 30.07
CA ASP A 155 29.72 -11.09 30.13
C ASP A 155 30.25 -11.61 28.77
N SER A 156 29.96 -12.88 28.42
CA SER A 156 30.37 -13.52 27.16
C SER A 156 29.23 -13.70 26.17
N GLU A 157 28.00 -13.40 26.58
CA GLU A 157 26.81 -13.50 25.76
C GLU A 157 26.39 -12.11 25.26
N SER A 158 26.01 -11.97 23.99
CA SER A 158 25.45 -10.74 23.45
C SER A 158 24.42 -11.00 22.36
N ILE A 159 23.53 -10.03 22.18
CA ILE A 159 22.56 -9.96 21.10
C ILE A 159 22.62 -8.55 20.54
N ASP A 160 22.90 -8.43 19.25
CA ASP A 160 22.88 -7.19 18.50
C ASP A 160 21.90 -7.35 17.34
N VAL A 161 20.95 -6.42 17.22
CA VAL A 161 19.91 -6.42 16.18
C VAL A 161 19.96 -5.09 15.47
N TRP A 162 19.86 -5.12 14.14
CA TRP A 162 19.42 -3.96 13.39
C TRP A 162 18.26 -4.36 12.48
N TYR A 163 17.35 -3.43 12.28
CA TYR A 163 16.14 -3.61 11.48
C TYR A 163 15.87 -2.32 10.72
N SER A 164 15.56 -2.43 9.44
CA SER A 164 15.00 -1.36 8.63
C SER A 164 13.78 -1.86 7.87
N ALA A 165 12.84 -0.95 7.63
CA ALA A 165 11.75 -1.14 6.72
C ALA A 165 11.47 0.16 5.97
N SER A 166 11.18 0.06 4.68
CA SER A 166 10.70 1.13 3.83
C SER A 166 9.41 0.70 3.16
N GLN A 167 8.49 1.64 2.92
CA GLN A 167 7.24 1.40 2.24
C GLN A 167 6.86 2.59 1.37
N GLU A 168 6.43 2.29 0.14
CA GLU A 168 5.88 3.26 -0.81
C GLU A 168 4.46 2.86 -1.19
N ILE A 169 3.51 3.79 -1.04
CA ILE A 169 2.11 3.59 -1.41
C ILE A 169 1.71 4.66 -2.41
N VAL A 170 1.13 4.24 -3.54
CA VAL A 170 0.56 5.14 -4.56
C VAL A 170 -0.87 4.73 -4.87
N LEU A 171 -1.76 5.72 -4.92
CA LEU A 171 -3.11 5.59 -5.45
C LEU A 171 -3.44 6.83 -6.27
N VAL A 172 -3.56 6.64 -7.58
CA VAL A 172 -3.91 7.67 -8.55
C VAL A 172 -5.17 7.22 -9.29
N ILE A 173 -6.23 8.01 -9.22
CA ILE A 173 -7.47 7.74 -9.94
C ILE A 173 -7.94 9.02 -10.62
N ASP A 174 -8.22 8.92 -11.92
CA ASP A 174 -8.99 9.90 -12.67
C ASP A 174 -10.22 9.19 -13.26
N ALA A 175 -11.41 9.60 -12.81
CA ALA A 175 -12.67 9.06 -13.31
C ALA A 175 -13.60 10.18 -13.78
N THR A 176 -14.22 9.98 -14.94
CA THR A 176 -15.24 10.85 -15.51
C THR A 176 -16.53 10.07 -15.67
N TYR A 177 -17.57 10.51 -14.99
CA TYR A 177 -18.92 9.95 -15.04
C TYR A 177 -19.85 10.92 -15.77
N THR A 178 -20.50 10.46 -16.84
CA THR A 178 -21.47 11.24 -17.61
C THR A 178 -22.85 10.61 -17.48
N GLU A 179 -23.74 11.26 -16.74
CA GLU A 179 -25.14 10.87 -16.59
C GLU A 179 -26.03 11.57 -17.63
N TYR A 180 -27.02 10.85 -18.13
CA TYR A 180 -27.97 11.34 -19.12
C TYR A 180 -29.33 11.62 -18.47
N VAL A 181 -29.71 12.90 -18.40
CA VAL A 181 -30.91 13.36 -17.68
C VAL A 181 -31.82 14.17 -18.59
N ASP A 182 -33.14 14.07 -18.40
CA ASP A 182 -34.10 14.94 -19.09
C ASP A 182 -34.41 16.24 -18.31
N SER A 183 -35.35 17.05 -18.82
CA SER A 183 -35.74 18.29 -18.16
C SER A 183 -36.53 18.11 -16.86
N GLU A 184 -36.98 16.89 -16.59
CA GLU A 184 -37.62 16.48 -15.34
C GLU A 184 -36.62 15.70 -14.47
N MET A 185 -35.30 15.80 -14.70
CA MET A 185 -34.26 15.12 -13.89
C MET A 185 -34.38 13.58 -13.83
N MET A 186 -35.11 12.98 -14.77
CA MET A 186 -35.18 11.53 -14.90
C MET A 186 -33.89 11.02 -15.56
N VAL A 187 -33.30 9.98 -14.98
CA VAL A 187 -32.02 9.40 -15.44
C VAL A 187 -32.30 8.30 -16.46
N TYR A 188 -31.61 8.35 -17.60
CA TYR A 188 -31.75 7.41 -18.70
C TYR A 188 -30.54 6.47 -18.86
N GLY A 189 -29.55 6.60 -17.98
CA GLY A 189 -28.31 5.84 -18.00
C GLY A 189 -27.10 6.76 -17.82
N ALA A 190 -25.92 6.15 -17.84
CA ALA A 190 -24.66 6.86 -17.69
C ALA A 190 -23.49 6.14 -18.36
N ASP A 191 -22.42 6.88 -18.58
CA ASP A 191 -21.13 6.37 -19.02
C ASP A 191 -20.07 6.68 -17.96
N LEU A 192 -19.13 5.75 -17.74
CA LEU A 192 -17.98 5.92 -16.87
C LEU A 192 -16.72 5.66 -17.68
N GLU A 193 -15.77 6.59 -17.61
CA GLU A 193 -14.40 6.42 -18.10
C GLU A 193 -13.46 6.60 -16.92
N MET A 194 -12.52 5.68 -16.74
CA MET A 194 -11.58 5.70 -15.62
C MET A 194 -10.19 5.24 -16.08
N MET A 195 -9.18 5.89 -15.53
CA MET A 195 -7.79 5.45 -15.56
C MET A 195 -7.17 5.64 -14.19
N GLY A 196 -6.08 4.94 -13.92
CA GLY A 196 -5.40 5.08 -12.64
C GLY A 196 -4.31 4.06 -12.41
N GLU A 197 -3.71 4.14 -11.23
CA GLU A 197 -2.68 3.25 -10.74
C GLU A 197 -2.87 3.04 -9.23
N VAL A 198 -2.65 1.82 -8.79
CA VAL A 198 -2.51 1.48 -7.37
C VAL A 198 -1.20 0.72 -7.23
N SER A 199 -0.31 1.17 -6.36
CA SER A 199 0.90 0.42 -6.02
C SER A 199 1.16 0.45 -4.52
N ASP A 200 1.70 -0.66 -4.02
CA ASP A 200 2.20 -0.81 -2.65
C ASP A 200 3.47 -1.66 -2.73
N SER A 201 4.59 -1.09 -2.31
CA SER A 201 5.85 -1.81 -2.19
C SER A 201 6.45 -1.58 -0.83
N ALA A 202 7.04 -2.62 -0.27
CA ALA A 202 7.80 -2.51 0.97
C ALA A 202 9.06 -3.36 0.90
N GLU A 203 10.12 -2.84 1.50
CA GLU A 203 11.36 -3.56 1.75
C GLU A 203 11.60 -3.62 3.25
N LEU A 204 12.17 -4.73 3.71
CA LEU A 204 12.50 -4.99 5.10
C LEU A 204 13.85 -5.68 5.10
N SER A 205 14.79 -5.13 5.85
CA SER A 205 16.07 -5.77 6.11
C SER A 205 16.29 -5.91 7.60
N MET A 206 16.83 -7.04 8.02
CA MET A 206 17.16 -7.27 9.41
C MET A 206 18.43 -8.09 9.55
N ASN A 207 19.22 -7.77 10.57
CA ASN A 207 20.32 -8.61 11.01
C ASN A 207 20.14 -8.94 12.48
N LEU A 208 20.40 -10.20 12.82
CA LEU A 208 20.36 -10.69 14.19
C LEU A 208 21.71 -11.34 14.51
N GLN A 209 22.59 -10.61 15.17
CA GLN A 209 23.83 -11.15 15.68
C GLN A 209 23.66 -11.68 17.10
N ILE A 210 24.00 -12.95 17.31
CA ILE A 210 23.99 -13.62 18.61
C ILE A 210 25.38 -14.17 18.88
N ILE A 211 25.94 -13.78 20.02
CA ILE A 211 27.16 -14.38 20.58
C ILE A 211 26.76 -15.14 21.83
N ALA A 212 26.93 -16.47 21.84
CA ALA A 212 26.59 -17.30 22.99
C ALA A 212 27.39 -18.60 22.98
N ALA A 213 27.71 -19.15 24.16
CA ALA A 213 28.50 -20.39 24.29
C ALA A 213 29.88 -20.39 23.57
N GLY A 214 30.41 -19.22 23.20
CA GLY A 214 31.66 -19.09 22.43
C GLY A 214 31.48 -19.13 20.91
N GLU A 215 30.24 -19.23 20.46
CA GLU A 215 29.81 -19.26 19.06
C GLU A 215 29.24 -17.90 18.65
N VAL A 216 29.27 -17.59 17.35
CA VAL A 216 28.77 -16.34 16.77
C VAL A 216 27.90 -16.67 15.57
N GLU A 217 26.67 -16.21 15.59
CA GLU A 217 25.71 -16.32 14.49
C GLU A 217 25.24 -14.92 14.12
N ALA A 218 25.16 -14.59 12.83
CA ALA A 218 24.71 -13.27 12.38
C ALA A 218 23.93 -13.37 11.06
N PRO A 219 22.77 -14.05 11.05
CA PRO A 219 21.89 -14.06 9.89
C PRO A 219 21.43 -12.65 9.53
N GLU A 220 21.39 -12.41 8.22
CA GLU A 220 20.80 -11.23 7.59
C GLU A 220 19.64 -11.71 6.72
N ILE A 221 18.50 -11.05 6.86
CA ILE A 221 17.25 -11.41 6.19
C ILE A 221 16.74 -10.16 5.49
N ASP A 222 16.60 -10.26 4.18
CA ASP A 222 16.01 -9.24 3.32
C ASP A 222 14.67 -9.76 2.80
N LEU A 223 13.61 -9.01 2.99
CA LEU A 223 12.29 -9.30 2.46
C LEU A 223 11.84 -8.08 1.67
N GLY A 224 11.37 -8.29 0.45
CA GLY A 224 10.78 -7.21 -0.34
C GLY A 224 9.53 -7.71 -1.03
N TYR A 225 8.52 -6.87 -1.10
CA TYR A 225 7.40 -7.08 -2.00
C TYR A 225 7.05 -5.80 -2.74
N SER A 226 6.52 -5.96 -3.94
CA SER A 226 5.89 -4.88 -4.69
C SER A 226 4.65 -5.46 -5.36
N LEU A 227 3.53 -4.78 -5.21
CA LEU A 227 2.28 -5.05 -5.90
C LEU A 227 1.85 -3.78 -6.61
N SER A 228 1.59 -3.86 -7.91
CA SER A 228 1.03 -2.75 -8.66
C SER A 228 -0.09 -3.19 -9.59
N MET A 229 -1.07 -2.32 -9.75
CA MET A 229 -2.17 -2.46 -10.70
C MET A 229 -2.34 -1.13 -11.44
N GLU A 230 -1.91 -1.13 -12.70
CA GLU A 230 -2.20 -0.06 -13.63
C GLU A 230 -3.56 -0.33 -14.29
N ILE A 231 -4.38 0.71 -14.41
CA ILE A 231 -5.63 0.72 -15.16
C ILE A 231 -5.49 1.73 -16.29
N PRO A 232 -4.87 1.36 -17.44
CA PRO A 232 -4.72 2.27 -18.57
C PRO A 232 -6.05 2.77 -19.14
N SER A 233 -7.10 1.94 -19.04
CA SER A 233 -8.44 2.30 -19.48
C SER A 233 -9.49 1.37 -18.88
N LEU A 234 -10.53 1.94 -18.31
CA LEU A 234 -11.75 1.26 -17.91
C LEU A 234 -12.93 2.11 -18.39
N SER A 235 -13.80 1.52 -19.19
CA SER A 235 -14.96 2.18 -19.78
C SER A 235 -16.21 1.35 -19.52
N SER A 236 -17.28 1.95 -19.01
CA SER A 236 -18.56 1.26 -18.85
C SER A 236 -19.75 2.13 -19.19
N GLU A 237 -20.81 1.46 -19.63
CA GLU A 237 -22.07 2.03 -20.09
C GLU A 237 -23.19 1.35 -19.32
N TRP A 238 -24.04 2.15 -18.70
CA TRP A 238 -25.30 1.72 -18.11
C TRP A 238 -26.45 2.38 -18.85
N ARG A 239 -27.45 1.58 -19.23
CA ARG A 239 -28.70 2.05 -19.83
C ARG A 239 -29.87 1.43 -19.09
N VAL A 240 -30.86 2.26 -18.77
CA VAL A 240 -32.04 1.85 -18.01
C VAL A 240 -33.13 1.31 -18.93
N ASP A 241 -33.92 0.39 -18.40
CA ASP A 241 -35.13 -0.14 -19.02
C ASP A 241 -36.26 0.90 -19.03
N GLU A 242 -36.47 1.54 -17.87
CA GLU A 242 -37.35 2.68 -17.66
C GLU A 242 -36.59 3.81 -16.97
N PRO A 243 -36.92 5.10 -17.24
CA PRO A 243 -36.21 6.22 -16.63
C PRO A 243 -36.24 6.15 -15.10
N THR A 244 -35.06 6.24 -14.47
CA THR A 244 -34.89 6.12 -13.01
C THR A 244 -35.00 7.49 -12.35
N ASP A 245 -35.69 7.56 -11.22
CA ASP A 245 -36.00 8.81 -10.51
C ASP A 245 -35.19 8.99 -9.21
N TYR A 246 -33.92 8.57 -9.19
CA TYR A 246 -33.15 8.56 -7.94
C TYR A 246 -32.65 9.97 -7.53
N LEU A 247 -32.52 10.92 -8.46
CA LEU A 247 -32.10 12.30 -8.16
C LEU A 247 -33.19 13.09 -7.41
N HIS A 248 -34.47 12.85 -7.70
CA HIS A 248 -35.54 13.43 -6.90
C HIS A 248 -35.68 12.75 -5.54
N ALA A 249 -35.45 11.44 -5.44
CA ALA A 249 -35.35 10.76 -4.15
C ALA A 249 -34.25 11.38 -3.27
N LEU A 250 -33.10 11.72 -3.86
CA LEU A 250 -32.04 12.47 -3.18
C LEU A 250 -32.48 13.91 -2.82
N SER A 251 -33.44 14.49 -3.51
CA SER A 251 -33.91 15.87 -3.23
C SER A 251 -35.15 15.92 -2.32
N ASP A 252 -35.79 14.79 -2.01
CA ASP A 252 -36.99 14.73 -1.17
C ASP A 252 -36.65 14.18 0.24
N PRO A 253 -36.69 15.03 1.29
CA PRO A 253 -36.39 14.61 2.66
C PRO A 253 -37.44 13.65 3.24
N THR A 254 -38.58 13.44 2.56
CA THR A 254 -39.62 12.49 2.98
C THR A 254 -39.52 11.13 2.31
N TYR A 255 -38.55 10.97 1.39
CA TYR A 255 -38.30 9.70 0.72
C TYR A 255 -37.49 8.78 1.63
N SER A 256 -38.08 7.65 2.04
CA SER A 256 -37.37 6.56 2.72
C SER A 256 -37.35 5.32 1.82
N ASP A 257 -36.17 4.70 1.63
CA ASP A 257 -36.02 3.42 0.89
C ASP A 257 -36.74 2.22 1.56
N SER A 258 -37.60 2.49 2.56
CA SER A 258 -38.32 1.53 3.38
C SER A 258 -39.46 0.77 2.67
N ASP A 259 -39.70 1.00 1.38
CA ASP A 259 -40.70 0.23 0.62
C ASP A 259 -40.14 -1.11 0.07
N SER A 260 -38.90 -1.47 0.42
CA SER A 260 -38.30 -2.78 0.06
C SER A 260 -38.32 -3.85 1.18
N ASP A 261 -38.70 -3.48 2.41
CA ASP A 261 -38.74 -4.39 3.56
C ASP A 261 -40.08 -4.29 4.32
N ASP A 262 -41.19 -4.81 3.75
CA ASP A 262 -42.36 -5.21 4.53
C ASP A 262 -43.28 -6.15 3.73
N ASP A 263 -43.17 -7.47 3.97
CA ASP A 263 -44.31 -8.38 4.16
C ASP A 263 -43.82 -9.80 4.54
N HIS A 264 -43.20 -9.91 5.72
CA HIS A 264 -43.17 -11.17 6.47
C HIS A 264 -44.10 -11.08 7.67
N ASP A 265 -45.40 -10.88 7.39
CA ASP A 265 -46.45 -11.10 8.37
C ASP A 265 -46.73 -12.60 8.52
N ASP A 266 -46.41 -13.10 9.72
CA ASP A 266 -46.79 -14.42 10.23
C ASP A 266 -48.31 -14.64 10.15
N HIS A 267 -48.77 -15.26 9.05
CA HIS A 267 -50.10 -15.86 8.98
C HIS A 267 -50.03 -17.34 8.62
N ASP A 268 -50.01 -18.16 9.67
CA ASP A 268 -50.50 -19.53 9.68
C ASP A 268 -51.93 -19.59 9.10
N ASP A 269 -52.09 -19.98 7.84
CA ASP A 269 -53.26 -20.73 7.39
C ASP A 269 -52.95 -21.54 6.13
N HIS A 270 -53.10 -22.86 6.28
CA HIS A 270 -53.08 -23.84 5.20
C HIS A 270 -54.15 -23.51 4.15
N ASP A 271 -53.77 -23.26 2.90
CA ASP A 271 -54.57 -23.68 1.75
C ASP A 271 -53.70 -23.90 0.50
N ASP A 272 -53.77 -25.14 0.00
CA ASP A 272 -53.15 -25.62 -1.23
C ASP A 272 -53.69 -24.84 -2.45
N HIS A 273 -52.93 -23.88 -2.94
CA HIS A 273 -53.04 -23.43 -4.34
C HIS A 273 -51.67 -23.36 -5.01
N ASN A 274 -51.48 -24.37 -5.86
CA ASN A 274 -50.45 -24.47 -6.88
C ASN A 274 -50.69 -23.41 -7.95
N ASP A 275 -50.14 -22.21 -7.76
CA ASP A 275 -49.81 -21.28 -8.84
C ASP A 275 -48.28 -21.22 -8.98
N SER A 276 -47.86 -21.44 -10.22
CA SER A 276 -46.51 -21.30 -10.73
C SER A 276 -46.13 -19.82 -10.87
N ASP A 277 -44.82 -19.58 -11.00
CA ASP A 277 -44.16 -18.33 -11.43
C ASP A 277 -43.92 -17.39 -10.22
N ASP A 278 -42.72 -17.34 -9.61
CA ASP A 278 -41.44 -16.84 -10.14
C ASP A 278 -41.55 -15.41 -10.67
N ASP A 279 -41.93 -14.47 -9.81
CA ASP A 279 -41.81 -13.01 -10.01
C ASP A 279 -40.97 -12.44 -8.85
N ARG A 280 -39.69 -12.84 -8.78
CA ARG A 280 -38.66 -11.94 -8.24
C ARG A 280 -38.26 -11.08 -9.43
N ASN A 281 -38.41 -9.75 -9.31
CA ASN A 281 -38.02 -8.77 -10.34
C ASN A 281 -36.72 -9.18 -11.03
N ASP A 282 -36.81 -9.59 -12.31
CA ASP A 282 -35.68 -9.58 -13.21
C ASP A 282 -35.26 -8.10 -13.33
N ALA A 283 -34.11 -7.73 -12.75
CA ALA A 283 -33.52 -6.42 -12.99
C ALA A 283 -33.19 -6.33 -14.49
N ASN A 284 -33.99 -5.56 -15.24
CA ASN A 284 -33.82 -5.37 -16.69
C ASN A 284 -32.70 -4.39 -17.03
N ASP A 285 -32.20 -3.65 -16.04
CA ASP A 285 -31.12 -2.69 -16.18
C ASP A 285 -29.78 -3.43 -16.21
N ILE A 286 -28.99 -3.18 -17.26
CA ILE A 286 -27.72 -3.85 -17.50
C ILE A 286 -26.63 -2.80 -17.57
N ILE A 287 -25.55 -3.03 -16.81
CA ILE A 287 -24.28 -2.36 -17.04
C ILE A 287 -23.42 -3.26 -17.91
N GLU A 288 -22.77 -2.68 -18.92
CA GLU A 288 -21.77 -3.37 -19.73
C GLU A 288 -20.52 -2.49 -19.89
N GLY A 289 -19.37 -3.13 -20.01
CA GLY A 289 -18.13 -2.36 -20.10
C GLY A 289 -16.96 -3.20 -20.55
N SER A 290 -15.84 -2.51 -20.70
CA SER A 290 -14.55 -3.12 -21.01
C SER A 290 -13.45 -2.51 -20.15
N TYR A 291 -12.45 -3.32 -19.84
CA TYR A 291 -11.29 -2.89 -19.08
C TYR A 291 -10.00 -3.38 -19.74
N SER A 292 -8.94 -2.63 -19.51
CA SER A 292 -7.55 -3.06 -19.69
C SER A 292 -6.82 -2.76 -18.40
N THR A 293 -6.08 -3.74 -17.90
CA THR A 293 -5.26 -3.63 -16.70
C THR A 293 -3.88 -4.24 -16.94
N LEU A 294 -2.91 -3.82 -16.14
CA LEU A 294 -1.61 -4.46 -16.01
C LEU A 294 -1.35 -4.65 -14.52
N THR A 295 -1.37 -5.89 -14.05
CA THR A 295 -1.07 -6.21 -12.65
C THR A 295 0.34 -6.78 -12.59
N SER A 296 1.23 -6.14 -11.85
CA SER A 296 2.60 -6.59 -11.66
C SER A 296 2.85 -6.93 -10.21
N TYR A 297 3.71 -7.91 -9.98
CA TYR A 297 4.23 -8.19 -8.65
C TYR A 297 5.72 -8.45 -8.69
N SER A 298 6.37 -8.16 -7.58
CA SER A 298 7.72 -8.59 -7.24
C SER A 298 7.71 -9.10 -5.81
N LEU A 299 8.35 -10.24 -5.56
CA LEU A 299 8.61 -10.78 -4.23
C LEU A 299 10.09 -11.14 -4.19
N SER A 300 10.82 -10.59 -3.24
CA SER A 300 12.20 -10.95 -2.95
C SER A 300 12.33 -11.46 -1.54
N VAL A 301 13.06 -12.57 -1.40
CA VAL A 301 13.54 -13.07 -0.12
C VAL A 301 15.04 -13.27 -0.29
N GLY A 302 15.82 -12.66 0.59
CA GLY A 302 17.24 -12.83 0.73
C GLY A 302 17.55 -13.35 2.12
N MET A 303 18.40 -14.36 2.23
CA MET A 303 18.93 -14.82 3.51
C MET A 303 20.43 -15.06 3.38
N ASN A 304 21.21 -14.33 4.17
CA ASN A 304 22.65 -14.46 4.24
C ASN A 304 23.09 -14.78 5.69
N GLY A 305 24.31 -15.29 5.86
CA GLY A 305 24.89 -15.49 7.20
C GLY A 305 24.35 -16.69 8.01
N LEU A 306 23.40 -17.47 7.47
CA LEU A 306 23.03 -18.77 8.05
C LEU A 306 24.02 -19.87 7.64
N PRO A 307 24.40 -20.77 8.56
CA PRO A 307 25.27 -21.91 8.24
C PRO A 307 24.47 -23.03 7.59
N THR A 308 23.73 -22.74 6.51
CA THR A 308 22.88 -23.75 5.87
C THR A 308 23.70 -24.89 5.28
N GLU A 309 24.99 -24.68 4.96
CA GLU A 309 25.94 -25.74 4.60
C GLU A 309 26.11 -26.78 5.72
N GLU A 310 26.06 -26.37 7.00
CA GLU A 310 26.12 -27.28 8.16
C GLU A 310 24.86 -28.15 8.26
N PHE A 311 23.71 -27.63 7.81
CA PHE A 311 22.45 -28.36 7.73
C PHE A 311 22.22 -29.09 6.40
N GLY A 312 23.18 -29.03 5.46
CA GLY A 312 23.03 -29.60 4.12
C GLY A 312 21.99 -28.89 3.24
N ILE A 313 21.62 -27.65 3.54
CA ILE A 313 20.64 -26.86 2.80
C ILE A 313 21.36 -25.84 1.90
N ASN A 314 20.96 -25.75 0.63
CA ASN A 314 21.56 -24.82 -0.33
C ASN A 314 21.01 -23.38 -0.13
N LEU A 315 21.88 -22.41 0.18
CA LEU A 315 21.54 -20.98 0.32
C LEU A 315 20.89 -20.38 -0.93
N ASP A 316 21.24 -20.88 -2.12
CA ASP A 316 20.65 -20.40 -3.39
C ASP A 316 19.12 -20.62 -3.42
N VAL A 317 18.59 -21.53 -2.58
CA VAL A 317 17.15 -21.74 -2.45
C VAL A 317 16.50 -20.63 -1.61
N PHE A 318 17.22 -19.91 -0.75
CA PHE A 318 16.63 -18.83 0.07
C PHE A 318 16.81 -17.42 -0.52
N ASN A 319 17.64 -17.26 -1.55
CA ASN A 319 17.83 -16.01 -2.29
C ASN A 319 16.98 -16.01 -3.57
N VAL A 320 15.69 -15.70 -3.43
CA VAL A 320 14.70 -15.79 -4.51
C VAL A 320 14.14 -14.42 -4.82
N GLN A 321 14.10 -14.09 -6.11
CA GLN A 321 13.33 -12.96 -6.62
C GLN A 321 12.33 -13.47 -7.66
N LEU A 322 11.05 -13.34 -7.35
CA LEU A 322 9.94 -13.67 -8.21
C LEU A 322 9.32 -12.37 -8.70
N SER A 323 9.23 -12.18 -10.01
CA SER A 323 8.45 -11.08 -10.56
C SER A 323 7.76 -11.51 -11.84
N ASP A 324 6.54 -11.02 -12.03
CA ASP A 324 5.81 -11.18 -13.28
C ASP A 324 4.84 -10.01 -13.46
N SER A 325 4.37 -9.85 -14.69
CA SER A 325 3.36 -8.85 -15.07
C SER A 325 2.28 -9.52 -15.89
N VAL A 326 1.04 -9.46 -15.40
CA VAL A 326 -0.11 -10.07 -16.04
C VAL A 326 -0.98 -8.97 -16.68
N PRO A 327 -1.03 -8.91 -18.02
CA PRO A 327 -1.98 -8.02 -18.69
C PRO A 327 -3.39 -8.61 -18.63
N GLY A 328 -4.34 -7.84 -18.13
CA GLY A 328 -5.76 -8.17 -18.11
C GLY A 328 -6.53 -7.38 -19.16
N GLN A 329 -7.37 -8.05 -19.95
CA GLN A 329 -8.33 -7.39 -20.83
C GLN A 329 -9.62 -8.19 -20.87
N GLY A 330 -10.75 -7.50 -20.71
CA GLY A 330 -12.03 -8.15 -20.64
C GLY A 330 -13.20 -7.24 -20.96
N THR A 331 -14.36 -7.87 -21.01
CA THR A 331 -15.65 -7.22 -21.06
C THR A 331 -16.52 -7.82 -19.97
N PHE A 332 -17.35 -7.01 -19.32
CA PHE A 332 -18.31 -7.49 -18.34
C PHE A 332 -19.72 -7.02 -18.71
N SER A 333 -20.70 -7.74 -18.21
CA SER A 333 -22.11 -7.39 -18.31
C SER A 333 -22.81 -8.00 -17.12
N ASP A 334 -23.47 -7.17 -16.32
CA ASP A 334 -24.17 -7.60 -15.11
C ASP A 334 -25.44 -6.79 -14.88
N ALA A 335 -26.33 -7.31 -14.03
CA ALA A 335 -27.51 -6.61 -13.59
C ALA A 335 -27.10 -5.39 -12.74
N PHE A 336 -27.77 -4.27 -12.97
CA PHE A 336 -27.45 -3.02 -12.32
C PHE A 336 -28.68 -2.43 -11.64
N GLU A 337 -28.58 -2.15 -10.35
CA GLU A 337 -29.65 -1.50 -9.59
C GLU A 337 -29.04 -0.32 -8.84
N VAL A 338 -29.57 0.88 -9.07
CA VAL A 338 -29.15 2.10 -8.37
C VAL A 338 -30.20 2.43 -7.33
N GLN A 339 -29.75 2.55 -6.09
CA GLN A 339 -30.53 3.09 -4.98
C GLN A 339 -30.04 4.50 -4.66
N SER A 340 -30.87 5.29 -3.97
CA SER A 340 -30.54 6.68 -3.63
C SER A 340 -29.42 6.77 -2.59
N GLY A 341 -29.40 5.87 -1.59
CA GLY A 341 -28.35 5.81 -0.57
C GLY A 341 -28.29 7.02 0.37
N ALA A 342 -29.30 7.91 0.36
CA ALA A 342 -29.34 9.07 1.23
C ALA A 342 -30.17 8.85 2.50
N ALA A 343 -29.74 9.48 3.59
CA ALA A 343 -30.45 9.53 4.85
C ALA A 343 -30.55 10.99 5.32
N TRP A 344 -31.71 11.61 5.06
CA TRP A 344 -31.99 13.01 5.41
C TRP A 344 -32.43 13.22 6.86
N ASP A 345 -32.81 12.14 7.55
CA ASP A 345 -33.04 12.13 9.00
C ASP A 345 -31.73 12.13 9.81
N TRP A 346 -30.58 12.10 9.13
CA TRP A 346 -29.28 12.25 9.78
C TRP A 346 -29.00 13.71 10.11
N GLU A 347 -28.93 14.01 11.40
CA GLU A 347 -28.61 15.34 11.92
C GLU A 347 -27.27 15.29 12.66
N CYS A 348 -26.45 16.32 12.46
CA CYS A 348 -25.23 16.56 13.23
C CYS A 348 -25.37 17.90 13.95
N PRO A 349 -26.07 17.97 15.12
CA PRO A 349 -26.29 19.22 15.82
C PRO A 349 -24.99 20.03 15.98
N PRO A 350 -24.99 21.37 15.81
CA PRO A 350 -26.16 22.22 15.56
C PRO A 350 -26.61 22.27 14.08
N VAL A 351 -26.00 21.50 13.19
CA VAL A 351 -26.27 21.45 11.75
C VAL A 351 -27.34 20.40 11.44
N GLY A 352 -28.37 20.78 10.69
CA GLY A 352 -29.41 19.83 10.27
C GLY A 352 -30.53 20.48 9.47
N GLY A 353 -31.26 19.64 8.72
CA GLY A 353 -32.33 20.10 7.84
C GLY A 353 -31.79 20.93 6.67
N THR A 354 -31.75 22.25 6.82
CA THR A 354 -31.29 23.17 5.76
C THR A 354 -30.33 24.21 6.33
N GLU A 355 -29.20 24.41 5.66
CA GLU A 355 -28.19 25.40 6.03
C GLU A 355 -27.85 26.36 4.89
N SER A 356 -27.18 27.45 5.22
CA SER A 356 -26.63 28.39 4.25
C SER A 356 -25.11 28.28 4.22
N LEU A 357 -24.56 27.79 3.12
CA LEU A 357 -23.12 27.75 2.87
C LEU A 357 -22.66 29.00 2.13
N THR A 358 -21.38 29.34 2.30
CA THR A 358 -20.72 30.38 1.50
C THR A 358 -19.63 29.73 0.65
N ILE A 359 -19.83 29.68 -0.66
CA ILE A 359 -18.89 29.14 -1.67
C ILE A 359 -18.59 30.28 -2.65
N ASP A 360 -17.33 30.62 -2.90
CA ASP A 360 -16.90 31.74 -3.77
C ASP A 360 -17.57 33.10 -3.47
N ASN A 361 -17.85 33.39 -2.20
CA ASN A 361 -18.62 34.55 -1.73
C ASN A 361 -20.09 34.59 -2.22
N ALA A 362 -20.61 33.52 -2.79
CA ALA A 362 -22.03 33.30 -3.03
C ALA A 362 -22.62 32.49 -1.86
N THR A 363 -23.89 32.76 -1.53
CA THR A 363 -24.59 31.99 -0.50
C THR A 363 -25.53 30.99 -1.18
N THR A 364 -25.33 29.70 -0.88
CA THR A 364 -26.15 28.59 -1.39
C THR A 364 -26.94 27.98 -0.22
N GLU A 365 -28.24 27.77 -0.42
CA GLU A 365 -29.07 27.04 0.56
C GLU A 365 -28.96 25.55 0.25
N VAL A 366 -28.60 24.76 1.25
CA VAL A 366 -28.34 23.33 1.10
C VAL A 366 -29.17 22.52 2.08
N GLN A 367 -29.53 21.30 1.67
CA GLN A 367 -30.09 20.29 2.53
C GLN A 367 -28.94 19.50 3.18
N CYS A 368 -29.05 19.23 4.48
CA CYS A 368 -28.03 18.52 5.25
C CYS A 368 -28.49 17.07 5.49
N GLY A 369 -27.58 16.11 5.32
CA GLY A 369 -27.83 14.70 5.63
C GLY A 369 -26.65 13.81 5.24
N LEU A 370 -26.87 12.50 5.23
CA LEU A 370 -25.93 11.57 4.59
C LEU A 370 -26.35 11.33 3.16
N ALA A 371 -25.39 11.42 2.25
CA ALA A 371 -25.50 11.11 0.83
C ALA A 371 -24.10 10.66 0.36
N PRO A 372 -23.98 9.88 -0.72
CA PRO A 372 -22.67 9.62 -1.31
C PRO A 372 -22.04 10.94 -1.79
N PRO A 373 -20.70 11.12 -1.65
CA PRO A 373 -20.04 12.36 -2.08
C PRO A 373 -20.03 12.53 -3.61
N ILE A 374 -20.10 11.42 -4.36
CA ILE A 374 -20.29 11.36 -5.82
C ILE A 374 -21.66 10.75 -6.14
N PRO A 375 -22.24 10.94 -7.34
CA PRO A 375 -23.51 10.32 -7.71
C PRO A 375 -23.52 8.80 -7.49
N MET A 376 -24.61 8.22 -6.97
CA MET A 376 -24.69 6.77 -6.69
C MET A 376 -24.43 5.93 -7.95
N GLY A 377 -24.91 6.38 -9.11
CA GLY A 377 -24.61 5.71 -10.37
C GLY A 377 -23.11 5.58 -10.62
N MET A 378 -22.31 6.59 -10.28
CA MET A 378 -20.85 6.54 -10.37
C MET A 378 -20.25 5.51 -9.39
N VAL A 379 -20.68 5.52 -8.13
CA VAL A 379 -20.21 4.56 -7.09
C VAL A 379 -20.41 3.12 -7.56
N PHE A 380 -21.64 2.79 -7.98
CA PHE A 380 -21.98 1.44 -8.42
C PHE A 380 -21.26 1.08 -9.72
N MET A 381 -21.19 1.98 -10.70
CA MET A 381 -20.46 1.71 -11.94
C MET A 381 -18.98 1.50 -11.68
N MET A 382 -18.32 2.31 -10.83
CA MET A 382 -16.92 2.10 -10.44
C MET A 382 -16.74 0.72 -9.78
N GLY A 383 -17.54 0.40 -8.75
CA GLY A 383 -17.44 -0.87 -8.04
C GLY A 383 -17.64 -2.09 -8.95
N GLN A 384 -18.68 -2.08 -9.79
CA GLN A 384 -18.95 -3.17 -10.73
C GLN A 384 -17.94 -3.28 -11.86
N SER A 385 -17.35 -2.15 -12.30
CA SER A 385 -16.35 -2.16 -13.37
C SER A 385 -14.97 -2.58 -12.85
N LEU A 386 -14.65 -2.22 -11.60
CA LEU A 386 -13.38 -2.56 -10.96
C LEU A 386 -13.33 -4.03 -10.54
N MET A 387 -14.41 -4.60 -10.00
CA MET A 387 -14.43 -6.01 -9.58
C MET A 387 -13.87 -7.00 -10.62
N PRO A 388 -14.35 -7.05 -11.88
CA PRO A 388 -13.81 -7.98 -12.87
C PRO A 388 -12.38 -7.62 -13.31
N ALA A 389 -11.97 -6.36 -13.22
CA ALA A 389 -10.61 -5.90 -13.50
C ALA A 389 -9.63 -6.38 -12.41
N PHE A 390 -10.04 -6.27 -11.14
CA PHE A 390 -9.31 -6.78 -9.98
C PHE A 390 -9.29 -8.31 -9.94
N ASP A 391 -10.43 -8.99 -10.13
CA ASP A 391 -10.52 -10.44 -10.11
C ASP A 391 -9.63 -11.09 -11.17
N ASN A 392 -9.55 -10.49 -12.37
CA ASN A 392 -8.65 -10.99 -13.40
C ASN A 392 -7.19 -10.85 -12.97
N GLY A 393 -6.80 -9.69 -12.43
CA GLY A 393 -5.45 -9.47 -11.91
C GLY A 393 -5.08 -10.42 -10.77
N VAL A 394 -5.92 -10.49 -9.73
CA VAL A 394 -5.66 -11.28 -8.50
C VAL A 394 -5.78 -12.79 -8.75
N SER A 395 -6.76 -13.25 -9.54
CA SER A 395 -6.88 -14.69 -9.85
C SER A 395 -5.69 -15.20 -10.66
N GLU A 396 -5.21 -14.42 -11.64
CA GLU A 396 -4.04 -14.82 -12.43
C GLU A 396 -2.78 -14.72 -11.56
N LEU A 397 -2.61 -13.63 -10.81
CA LEU A 397 -1.47 -13.45 -9.89
C LEU A 397 -1.41 -14.53 -8.83
N SER A 398 -2.52 -14.87 -8.17
CA SER A 398 -2.57 -15.96 -7.19
C SER A 398 -2.16 -17.31 -7.81
N SER A 399 -2.56 -17.61 -9.04
CA SER A 399 -2.17 -18.85 -9.72
C SER A 399 -0.68 -18.90 -10.06
N VAL A 400 -0.11 -17.76 -10.48
CA VAL A 400 1.30 -17.62 -10.83
C VAL A 400 2.17 -17.64 -9.57
N VAL A 401 1.81 -16.86 -8.55
CA VAL A 401 2.50 -16.83 -7.23
C VAL A 401 2.41 -18.18 -6.56
N GLN A 402 1.23 -18.81 -6.50
CA GLN A 402 1.08 -20.14 -5.90
C GLN A 402 1.96 -21.17 -6.62
N GLN A 403 2.02 -21.16 -7.96
CA GLN A 403 2.88 -22.08 -8.69
C GLN A 403 4.37 -21.85 -8.38
N GLN A 404 4.81 -20.59 -8.33
CA GLN A 404 6.21 -20.27 -8.05
C GLN A 404 6.58 -20.55 -6.59
N VAL A 405 5.71 -20.22 -5.63
CA VAL A 405 5.89 -20.49 -4.19
C VAL A 405 5.81 -21.98 -3.90
N GLU A 406 4.89 -22.74 -4.50
CA GLU A 406 4.85 -24.21 -4.34
C GLU A 406 6.10 -24.87 -4.92
N SER A 407 6.60 -24.40 -6.06
CA SER A 407 7.87 -24.86 -6.63
C SER A 407 9.02 -24.58 -5.67
N TRP A 408 9.07 -23.37 -5.12
CA TRP A 408 10.11 -22.94 -4.18
C TRP A 408 10.06 -23.69 -2.84
N ILE A 409 8.88 -23.83 -2.24
CA ILE A 409 8.69 -24.64 -1.01
C ILE A 409 9.09 -26.09 -1.27
N GLY A 410 8.81 -26.63 -2.47
CA GLY A 410 9.26 -27.96 -2.88
C GLY A 410 10.78 -28.09 -2.97
N GLU A 411 11.49 -27.01 -3.35
CA GLU A 411 12.96 -26.95 -3.33
C GLU A 411 13.52 -26.84 -1.90
N ILE A 412 12.87 -26.08 -1.00
CA ILE A 412 13.27 -25.95 0.42
C ILE A 412 13.03 -27.23 1.22
N SER A 413 11.86 -27.87 1.05
CA SER A 413 11.46 -29.01 1.87
C SER A 413 12.16 -30.31 1.48
N GLY A 414 12.96 -30.32 0.41
CA GLY A 414 13.53 -31.54 -0.17
C GLY A 414 12.46 -32.52 -0.69
N GLU A 415 11.17 -32.15 -0.71
CA GLU A 415 10.10 -33.00 -1.24
C GLU A 415 10.02 -32.93 -2.78
N GLY A 416 10.80 -32.04 -3.41
CA GLY A 416 11.09 -32.04 -4.84
C GLY A 416 12.29 -32.92 -5.18
N GLU A 417 12.05 -34.23 -5.32
CA GLU A 417 13.04 -35.28 -5.60
C GLU A 417 14.07 -35.49 -4.46
N GLY A 418 13.78 -36.42 -3.54
CA GLY A 418 14.80 -37.40 -3.19
C GLY A 418 15.36 -37.91 -4.52
N GLY A 419 16.62 -37.55 -4.83
CA GLY A 419 17.14 -37.49 -6.21
C GLY A 419 16.82 -38.73 -7.04
N VAL A 420 16.82 -38.67 -8.37
CA VAL A 420 16.54 -39.89 -9.15
C VAL A 420 17.78 -40.80 -9.22
N PHE A 421 17.68 -42.02 -8.67
CA PHE A 421 18.68 -43.08 -8.91
C PHE A 421 18.35 -43.79 -10.22
N VAL A 422 19.32 -43.81 -11.14
CA VAL A 422 19.19 -44.49 -12.43
C VAL A 422 19.80 -45.88 -12.31
N CYS A 423 18.95 -46.90 -12.24
CA CYS A 423 19.33 -48.30 -12.28
C CYS A 423 20.28 -48.60 -13.45
N ASP A 424 21.16 -49.60 -13.32
CA ASP A 424 22.02 -50.06 -14.42
C ASP A 424 21.23 -50.57 -15.65
N SER A 425 19.98 -50.98 -15.41
CA SER A 425 18.99 -51.34 -16.43
C SER A 425 18.39 -50.15 -17.18
N GLY A 426 18.61 -48.92 -16.69
CA GLY A 426 18.10 -47.66 -17.20
C GLY A 426 16.70 -47.29 -16.70
N GLU A 427 16.24 -47.94 -15.63
CA GLU A 427 15.04 -47.58 -14.87
C GLU A 427 15.36 -46.45 -13.87
N GLU A 428 14.40 -45.58 -13.59
CA GLU A 428 14.55 -44.43 -12.70
C GLU A 428 13.70 -44.69 -11.45
N ILE A 429 14.32 -44.70 -10.27
CA ILE A 429 13.67 -44.87 -8.97
C ILE A 429 14.01 -43.68 -8.04
N PRO A 430 13.26 -43.43 -6.96
CA PRO A 430 13.65 -42.46 -5.93
C PRO A 430 15.01 -42.80 -5.31
N ALA A 431 15.87 -41.83 -5.00
CA ALA A 431 17.22 -42.06 -4.45
C ALA A 431 17.17 -42.63 -3.03
N ASP A 432 16.12 -42.32 -2.28
CA ASP A 432 15.92 -42.89 -0.95
C ASP A 432 15.66 -44.42 -1.00
N TRP A 433 15.47 -44.98 -2.20
CA TRP A 433 15.35 -46.43 -2.44
C TRP A 433 16.67 -47.07 -2.89
N GLU A 434 17.77 -46.29 -2.94
CA GLU A 434 19.10 -46.87 -3.13
C GLU A 434 19.59 -47.44 -1.78
N ASN A 435 19.86 -48.75 -1.73
CA ASN A 435 20.31 -49.48 -0.53
C ASN A 435 19.30 -49.50 0.64
N ASP A 436 17.99 -49.40 0.37
CA ASP A 436 16.95 -49.46 1.39
C ASP A 436 16.64 -50.90 1.88
N GLY A 437 17.28 -51.89 1.25
CA GLY A 437 17.18 -53.31 1.59
C GLY A 437 16.06 -54.04 0.84
N GLU A 438 15.29 -53.36 0.00
CA GLU A 438 14.33 -53.93 -0.93
C GLU A 438 14.82 -53.77 -2.38
N VAL A 439 14.56 -54.77 -3.22
CA VAL A 439 14.97 -54.72 -4.64
C VAL A 439 13.88 -54.02 -5.45
N ASP A 440 14.07 -52.72 -5.70
CA ASP A 440 13.18 -51.85 -6.48
C ASP A 440 13.62 -51.70 -7.94
N CYS A 441 14.92 -51.68 -8.25
CA CYS A 441 15.40 -51.81 -9.61
C CYS A 441 15.10 -53.22 -10.15
N SER A 442 14.59 -53.29 -11.38
CA SER A 442 14.29 -54.59 -12.01
C SER A 442 15.50 -55.51 -12.22
N ASP A 443 16.71 -54.97 -12.17
CA ASP A 443 17.98 -55.70 -12.17
C ASP A 443 18.68 -55.76 -10.81
N GLY A 444 18.07 -55.20 -9.76
CA GLY A 444 18.59 -55.12 -8.39
C GLY A 444 19.86 -54.32 -8.28
N SER A 445 20.00 -53.28 -9.11
CA SER A 445 21.18 -52.42 -9.16
C SER A 445 21.21 -51.36 -8.07
N ASP A 446 20.03 -50.92 -7.62
CA ASP A 446 19.80 -50.19 -6.37
C ASP A 446 20.35 -50.91 -5.14
N GLU A 447 20.29 -52.25 -5.16
CA GLU A 447 20.76 -53.11 -4.08
C GLU A 447 22.11 -53.80 -4.41
N SER A 448 22.81 -53.34 -5.46
CA SER A 448 23.98 -54.04 -6.00
C SER A 448 25.31 -53.67 -5.33
N ASP A 449 25.53 -54.28 -4.17
CA ASP A 449 26.74 -55.02 -3.80
C ASP A 449 28.11 -54.40 -4.20
N SER A 450 28.34 -53.12 -3.87
CA SER A 450 29.69 -52.54 -3.87
C SER A 450 30.13 -51.83 -2.59
N SER A 451 29.33 -51.90 -1.53
CA SER A 451 29.81 -52.27 -0.19
C SER A 451 28.63 -52.53 0.74
N ASP A 452 28.41 -53.79 1.13
CA ASP A 452 27.52 -54.24 2.24
C ASP A 452 27.83 -53.56 3.60
N THR A 453 28.78 -52.62 3.59
CA THR A 453 29.36 -51.98 4.74
C THR A 453 29.78 -50.54 4.42
N PHE A 454 29.27 -49.56 5.16
CA PHE A 454 29.81 -48.20 5.18
C PHE A 454 31.10 -48.18 6.01
N THR A 455 32.14 -47.50 5.51
CA THR A 455 33.39 -47.32 6.27
C THR A 455 33.39 -45.92 6.84
N CYS A 456 33.20 -45.83 8.14
CA CYS A 456 33.29 -44.59 8.90
C CYS A 456 34.64 -43.89 8.67
N ASP A 457 34.70 -42.57 8.85
CA ASP A 457 35.94 -41.80 8.70
C ASP A 457 37.02 -42.18 9.74
N SER A 458 36.59 -42.71 10.89
CA SER A 458 37.41 -43.35 11.92
C SER A 458 38.04 -44.67 11.46
N GLY A 459 37.61 -45.20 10.33
CA GLY A 459 38.01 -46.49 9.75
C GLY A 459 37.26 -47.68 10.33
N GLU A 460 36.20 -47.45 11.12
CA GLU A 460 35.20 -48.44 11.49
C GLU A 460 34.35 -48.85 10.28
N VAL A 461 33.77 -50.05 10.32
CA VAL A 461 33.04 -50.63 9.18
C VAL A 461 31.71 -51.13 9.71
N ILE A 462 30.65 -50.37 9.45
CA ILE A 462 29.26 -50.67 9.82
C ILE A 462 28.51 -51.23 8.61
N PRO A 463 27.35 -51.89 8.76
CA PRO A 463 26.46 -52.20 7.64
C PRO A 463 26.02 -50.94 6.89
N ALA A 464 25.97 -50.98 5.55
CA ALA A 464 25.60 -49.77 4.77
C ALA A 464 24.17 -49.26 5.01
N HIS A 465 23.24 -50.12 5.44
CA HIS A 465 21.87 -49.73 5.81
C HIS A 465 21.76 -48.99 7.16
N TRP A 466 22.89 -48.74 7.84
CA TRP A 466 22.99 -47.89 9.02
C TRP A 466 23.53 -46.49 8.66
N GLU A 467 23.73 -46.21 7.38
CA GLU A 467 24.02 -44.85 6.93
C GLU A 467 22.70 -44.06 6.86
N ASN A 468 22.62 -42.95 7.59
CA ASN A 468 21.45 -42.06 7.74
C ASN A 468 20.19 -42.77 8.25
N ASP A 469 20.33 -43.72 9.18
CA ASP A 469 19.22 -44.45 9.79
C ASP A 469 18.66 -43.79 11.08
N GLY A 470 19.31 -42.71 11.52
CA GLY A 470 18.93 -41.88 12.66
C GLY A 470 19.63 -42.26 13.98
N GLU A 471 20.54 -43.25 13.97
CA GLU A 471 21.30 -43.69 15.14
C GLU A 471 22.82 -43.68 14.86
N GLU A 472 23.61 -43.11 15.78
CA GLU A 472 25.06 -43.03 15.63
C GLU A 472 25.72 -44.41 15.82
N ASP A 473 25.99 -45.13 14.73
CA ASP A 473 26.62 -46.47 14.74
C ASP A 473 28.13 -46.43 14.45
N CYS A 474 28.63 -45.39 13.77
CA CYS A 474 30.05 -45.07 13.72
C CYS A 474 30.53 -44.43 15.03
N SER A 475 31.71 -44.81 15.52
CA SER A 475 32.30 -44.19 16.72
C SER A 475 32.70 -42.71 16.57
N ASP A 476 32.57 -42.18 15.36
CA ASP A 476 32.80 -40.79 14.96
C ASP A 476 31.58 -40.18 14.24
N GLY A 477 30.40 -40.80 14.32
CA GLY A 477 29.13 -40.26 13.77
C GLY A 477 29.05 -40.05 12.26
N SER A 478 30.11 -40.39 11.52
CA SER A 478 30.20 -40.16 10.07
C SER A 478 29.14 -40.90 9.22
N ASP A 479 28.41 -41.84 9.81
CA ASP A 479 27.28 -42.54 9.19
C ASP A 479 25.96 -41.76 9.24
N GLU A 480 25.81 -40.87 10.21
CA GLU A 480 24.63 -40.02 10.39
C GLU A 480 24.99 -38.60 9.99
N ASN A 481 24.92 -38.27 8.68
CA ASN A 481 25.32 -36.99 8.06
C ASN A 481 25.74 -35.89 9.08
N ASP A 482 27.01 -36.01 9.51
CA ASP A 482 27.60 -35.48 10.75
C ASP A 482 27.43 -33.95 10.92
N GLY A 483 27.20 -33.22 9.82
CA GLY A 483 26.97 -31.77 9.86
C GLY A 483 25.73 -31.36 10.66
N SER A 484 24.66 -32.16 10.64
CA SER A 484 23.38 -31.75 11.24
C SER A 484 23.32 -31.93 12.76
N SER A 485 24.03 -32.91 13.33
CA SER A 485 24.04 -33.19 14.77
C SER A 485 24.90 -32.18 15.53
N GLU A 486 26.10 -31.89 15.04
CA GLU A 486 26.99 -30.86 15.62
C GLU A 486 26.37 -29.45 15.51
N ALA A 487 25.70 -29.14 14.40
CA ALA A 487 25.00 -27.87 14.23
C ALA A 487 23.82 -27.72 15.20
N ILE A 488 23.01 -28.76 15.40
CA ILE A 488 21.91 -28.72 16.38
C ILE A 488 22.46 -28.58 17.81
N GLU A 489 23.53 -29.29 18.17
CA GLU A 489 24.17 -29.17 19.48
C GLU A 489 24.68 -27.74 19.73
N LYS A 490 25.31 -27.12 18.73
CA LYS A 490 25.73 -25.70 18.76
C LYS A 490 24.59 -24.76 19.11
N TYR A 491 23.44 -24.82 18.41
CA TYR A 491 22.31 -23.95 18.73
C TYR A 491 21.69 -24.25 20.09
N VAL A 492 21.60 -25.52 20.48
CA VAL A 492 21.12 -25.92 21.82
C VAL A 492 22.01 -25.30 22.90
N ASP A 493 23.33 -25.36 22.76
CA ASP A 493 24.29 -24.77 23.67
C ASP A 493 24.17 -23.24 23.73
N MET A 494 23.99 -22.57 22.57
CA MET A 494 23.73 -21.13 22.52
C MET A 494 22.44 -20.76 23.27
N PHE A 495 21.33 -21.48 23.04
CA PHE A 495 20.06 -21.26 23.75
C PHE A 495 20.20 -21.51 25.26
N GLU A 496 20.92 -22.55 25.68
CA GLU A 496 21.18 -22.80 27.10
C GLU A 496 22.03 -21.69 27.73
N ALA A 497 23.05 -21.19 27.02
CA ALA A 497 23.87 -20.07 27.49
C ALA A 497 23.03 -18.80 27.67
N LEU A 498 22.23 -18.42 26.67
CA LEU A 498 21.32 -17.27 26.74
C LEU A 498 20.29 -17.43 27.87
N ASN A 499 19.70 -18.61 28.05
CA ASN A 499 18.72 -18.85 29.12
C ASN A 499 19.35 -18.83 30.53
N ASN A 500 20.64 -19.14 30.63
CA ASN A 500 21.40 -19.04 31.88
C ASN A 500 21.94 -17.63 32.17
N SER A 501 21.91 -16.73 31.18
CA SER A 501 22.31 -15.32 31.30
C SER A 501 21.29 -14.48 32.07
N ASN A 502 21.53 -13.17 32.14
CA ASN A 502 20.59 -12.20 32.70
C ASN A 502 19.46 -11.78 31.74
N LEU A 503 19.45 -12.24 30.47
CA LEU A 503 18.55 -11.79 29.40
C LEU A 503 17.07 -11.78 29.82
N GLN A 504 16.59 -12.88 30.41
CA GLN A 504 15.19 -12.96 30.85
C GLN A 504 14.84 -11.84 31.85
N LYS A 505 15.74 -11.55 32.79
CA LYS A 505 15.50 -10.49 33.79
C LYS A 505 15.59 -9.10 33.16
N THR A 506 16.44 -8.93 32.17
CA THR A 506 16.52 -7.69 31.38
C THR A 506 15.21 -7.43 30.66
N MET A 507 14.66 -8.43 29.95
CA MET A 507 13.37 -8.30 29.27
C MET A 507 12.19 -8.10 30.24
N GLU A 508 12.22 -8.73 31.42
CA GLU A 508 11.23 -8.49 32.48
C GLU A 508 11.32 -7.05 33.03
N ALA A 509 12.54 -6.55 33.29
CA ALA A 509 12.77 -5.20 33.79
C ALA A 509 12.38 -4.13 32.76
N PHE A 510 12.65 -4.38 31.48
CA PHE A 510 12.23 -3.56 30.36
C PHE A 510 10.72 -3.43 30.31
N GLY A 511 9.99 -4.54 30.27
CA GLY A 511 8.52 -4.51 30.22
C GLY A 511 7.89 -3.84 31.45
N GLU A 512 8.47 -4.02 32.64
CA GLU A 512 8.03 -3.30 33.85
C GLU A 512 8.28 -1.79 33.73
N LYS A 513 9.47 -1.37 33.30
CA LYS A 513 9.83 0.05 33.19
C LYS A 513 9.06 0.75 32.07
N LEU A 514 8.91 0.11 30.91
CA LEU A 514 8.15 0.62 29.78
C LEU A 514 6.70 0.86 30.18
N GLY A 515 6.09 -0.10 30.88
CA GLY A 515 4.73 0.06 31.39
C GLY A 515 4.56 1.21 32.39
N GLU A 516 5.61 1.58 33.14
CA GLU A 516 5.59 2.75 34.01
C GLU A 516 5.76 4.08 33.24
N LEU A 517 6.58 4.10 32.19
CA LEU A 517 6.91 5.30 31.43
C LEU A 517 5.75 5.68 30.49
N VAL A 518 5.27 4.71 29.69
CA VAL A 518 4.18 4.91 28.73
C VAL A 518 2.85 5.30 29.40
N GLU A 519 2.65 4.97 30.69
CA GLU A 519 1.45 5.39 31.43
C GLU A 519 1.31 6.92 31.52
N ASP A 520 2.42 7.67 31.48
CA ASP A 520 2.40 9.13 31.54
C ASP A 520 2.19 9.79 30.15
N ASN A 521 2.47 9.06 29.05
CA ASN A 521 2.35 9.54 27.67
C ASN A 521 0.96 9.36 27.04
N VAL A 522 0.14 8.46 27.59
CA VAL A 522 -1.25 8.30 27.15
C VAL A 522 -2.17 9.10 28.06
N PRO A 523 -2.76 10.22 27.61
CA PRO A 523 -3.66 11.00 28.45
C PRO A 523 -4.92 10.19 28.78
N SER A 524 -5.50 10.45 29.96
CA SER A 524 -6.69 9.72 30.41
C SER A 524 -7.94 9.96 29.55
N GLU A 525 -7.96 11.09 28.84
CA GLU A 525 -8.97 11.48 27.85
C GLU A 525 -8.21 12.13 26.68
N PRO A 526 -8.55 11.81 25.41
CA PRO A 526 -7.90 12.43 24.27
C PRO A 526 -8.22 13.93 24.19
N VAL A 527 -7.41 14.69 23.45
CA VAL A 527 -7.69 16.12 23.20
C VAL A 527 -9.02 16.28 22.47
N MET A 528 -9.30 15.38 21.52
CA MET A 528 -10.53 15.30 20.76
C MET A 528 -11.11 13.88 20.82
N ASP A 529 -12.40 13.75 21.12
CA ASP A 529 -13.09 12.47 21.05
C ASP A 529 -13.65 12.25 19.64
N LEU A 530 -12.89 11.57 18.79
CA LEU A 530 -13.33 11.24 17.42
C LEU A 530 -14.57 10.33 17.39
N ALA A 531 -14.89 9.61 18.47
CA ALA A 531 -16.10 8.78 18.52
C ALA A 531 -17.39 9.61 18.56
N GLU A 532 -17.31 10.86 19.04
CA GLU A 532 -18.41 11.83 19.03
C GLU A 532 -18.37 12.73 17.79
N SER A 533 -17.49 12.45 16.82
CA SER A 533 -17.49 13.15 15.54
C SER A 533 -18.69 12.75 14.68
N CYS A 534 -19.22 13.72 13.93
CA CYS A 534 -20.37 13.55 13.07
C CYS A 534 -20.07 14.16 11.70
N ALA A 535 -20.09 13.33 10.66
CA ALA A 535 -19.96 13.77 9.28
C ALA A 535 -21.35 14.07 8.68
N ILE A 536 -21.43 15.15 7.89
CA ILE A 536 -22.64 15.54 7.18
C ILE A 536 -22.28 16.07 5.80
N LEU A 537 -23.10 15.73 4.80
CA LEU A 537 -22.95 16.24 3.45
C LEU A 537 -23.97 17.34 3.17
N PHE A 538 -23.60 18.21 2.23
CA PHE A 538 -24.41 19.33 1.80
C PHE A 538 -24.94 19.10 0.39
N TRP A 539 -26.24 18.95 0.27
CA TRP A 539 -26.94 18.72 -0.99
C TRP A 539 -27.62 19.98 -1.47
N ASP A 540 -27.28 20.43 -2.68
CA ASP A 540 -28.02 21.49 -3.36
C ASP A 540 -29.26 20.88 -4.02
N THR A 541 -30.45 21.21 -3.51
CA THR A 541 -31.72 20.70 -4.03
C THR A 541 -32.13 21.33 -5.37
N ASP A 542 -31.63 22.52 -5.69
CA ASP A 542 -31.94 23.20 -6.95
C ASP A 542 -31.13 22.56 -8.09
N GLU A 543 -29.88 22.16 -7.82
CA GLU A 543 -28.96 21.58 -8.79
C GLU A 543 -28.83 20.04 -8.69
N SER A 544 -29.47 19.43 -7.68
CA SER A 544 -29.46 18.00 -7.34
C SER A 544 -28.05 17.39 -7.30
N ARG A 545 -27.15 17.95 -6.47
CA ARG A 545 -25.79 17.44 -6.29
C ARG A 545 -25.22 17.76 -4.90
N VAL A 546 -24.20 17.00 -4.50
CA VAL A 546 -23.39 17.32 -3.32
C VAL A 546 -22.44 18.47 -3.64
N VAL A 547 -22.40 19.47 -2.76
CA VAL A 547 -21.57 20.67 -2.90
C VAL A 547 -20.51 20.80 -1.79
N GLY A 548 -20.48 19.86 -0.86
CA GLY A 548 -19.46 19.82 0.20
C GLY A 548 -19.74 18.80 1.29
N ILE A 549 -18.79 18.69 2.21
CA ILE A 549 -18.86 17.87 3.41
C ILE A 549 -18.43 18.71 4.62
N ALA A 550 -18.98 18.42 5.79
CA ALA A 550 -18.45 18.89 7.06
C ALA A 550 -18.29 17.72 8.04
N ILE A 551 -17.22 17.80 8.84
CA ILE A 551 -17.02 16.97 10.02
C ILE A 551 -17.14 17.90 11.23
N LEU A 552 -18.08 17.60 12.11
CA LEU A 552 -18.29 18.28 13.37
C LEU A 552 -17.77 17.39 14.50
N ASN A 553 -17.21 17.97 15.54
CA ASN A 553 -16.82 17.25 16.76
C ASN A 553 -17.53 17.88 17.97
N ASP A 554 -18.16 17.05 18.81
CA ASP A 554 -18.83 17.49 20.04
C ASP A 554 -17.87 17.35 21.24
N GLU A 555 -17.08 18.41 21.50
CA GLU A 555 -16.14 18.42 22.63
C GLU A 555 -16.85 18.60 23.99
N ASP A 556 -18.02 19.21 24.00
CA ASP A 556 -18.73 19.60 25.22
C ASP A 556 -20.03 18.81 25.36
N ALA A 557 -20.18 18.02 26.44
CA ALA A 557 -21.42 17.33 26.79
C ALA A 557 -22.65 18.25 27.03
N ASP A 558 -22.56 19.53 26.67
CA ASP A 558 -23.65 20.50 26.57
C ASP A 558 -24.33 20.53 25.18
N GLY A 559 -23.80 19.78 24.20
CA GLY A 559 -24.37 19.55 22.87
C GLY A 559 -24.05 20.66 21.87
N SER A 560 -22.93 21.35 22.04
CA SER A 560 -22.43 22.30 21.05
C SER A 560 -21.19 21.76 20.33
N SER A 561 -21.40 21.32 19.09
CA SER A 561 -20.31 20.85 18.23
C SER A 561 -19.56 22.00 17.56
N GLU A 562 -18.26 21.80 17.38
CA GLU A 562 -17.36 22.66 16.63
C GLU A 562 -17.06 22.05 15.24
N LEU A 563 -16.82 22.91 14.25
CA LEU A 563 -16.45 22.53 12.90
C LEU A 563 -14.99 22.12 12.87
N LEU A 564 -14.74 20.84 12.68
CA LEU A 564 -13.40 20.28 12.53
C LEU A 564 -12.90 20.44 11.09
N LEU A 565 -13.74 20.09 10.12
CA LEU A 565 -13.41 20.13 8.69
C LEU A 565 -14.64 20.54 7.88
N GLY A 566 -14.46 21.31 6.82
CA GLY A 566 -15.53 21.67 5.88
C GLY A 566 -15.69 23.17 5.65
N PRO A 567 -16.72 23.58 4.89
CA PRO A 567 -16.98 24.98 4.58
C PRO A 567 -17.43 25.74 5.82
N SER A 568 -17.31 27.07 5.80
CA SER A 568 -17.80 27.89 6.91
C SER A 568 -19.34 27.80 7.07
N ILE A 569 -19.79 27.42 8.27
CA ILE A 569 -21.22 27.26 8.60
C ILE A 569 -21.66 28.36 9.56
N PHE A 570 -22.80 29.01 9.27
CA PHE A 570 -23.28 30.11 10.10
C PHE A 570 -23.66 29.64 11.52
N GLY A 571 -23.00 30.20 12.53
CA GLY A 571 -23.34 29.95 13.94
C GLY A 571 -22.63 28.75 14.55
N VAL A 572 -21.87 28.00 13.75
CA VAL A 572 -20.94 26.96 14.20
C VAL A 572 -19.56 27.61 14.38
N ARG A 573 -18.85 27.27 15.46
CA ARG A 573 -17.47 27.74 15.66
C ARG A 573 -16.51 26.75 15.03
N GLY A 574 -15.37 27.22 14.55
CA GLY A 574 -14.27 26.32 14.17
C GLY A 574 -13.65 25.71 15.42
N HIS A 575 -13.20 24.46 15.28
CA HIS A 575 -12.45 23.74 16.30
C HIS A 575 -11.13 24.46 16.61
N ASN A 576 -10.59 24.29 17.82
CA ASN A 576 -9.31 24.90 18.21
C ASN A 576 -8.09 23.99 17.97
N VAL A 577 -8.28 22.87 17.26
CA VAL A 577 -7.21 21.93 16.91
C VAL A 577 -6.74 22.25 15.50
N GLU A 578 -5.43 22.36 15.34
CA GLU A 578 -4.78 22.59 14.05
C GLU A 578 -4.37 21.23 13.49
N LEU A 579 -4.91 20.90 12.32
CA LEU A 579 -4.60 19.67 11.58
C LEU A 579 -4.07 20.06 10.21
N ASN A 580 -3.19 19.25 9.63
CA ASN A 580 -2.70 19.43 8.27
C ASN A 580 -3.66 18.82 7.23
N LEU A 581 -4.96 18.90 7.53
CA LEU A 581 -6.08 18.47 6.68
C LEU A 581 -6.85 19.69 6.22
N GLU A 582 -6.75 20.00 4.93
CA GLU A 582 -7.35 21.17 4.31
C GLU A 582 -8.64 20.82 3.56
N TYR A 583 -9.65 21.67 3.71
CA TYR A 583 -10.88 21.61 2.91
C TYR A 583 -10.89 22.74 1.90
N HIS A 584 -11.18 22.40 0.65
CA HIS A 584 -11.26 23.35 -0.46
C HIS A 584 -12.66 23.32 -1.09
N ASP A 585 -13.16 24.49 -1.51
CA ASP A 585 -14.36 24.63 -2.33
C ASP A 585 -14.17 25.69 -3.43
N GLY A 586 -15.01 25.63 -4.46
CA GLY A 586 -15.10 26.68 -5.48
C GLY A 586 -13.81 26.92 -6.27
N ASP A 587 -13.45 28.20 -6.48
CA ASP A 587 -12.25 28.59 -7.21
C ASP A 587 -10.96 28.10 -6.53
N ASP A 588 -10.94 28.03 -5.19
CA ASP A 588 -9.79 27.53 -4.42
C ASP A 588 -9.53 26.04 -4.69
N ALA A 589 -10.59 25.21 -4.60
CA ALA A 589 -10.49 23.79 -4.93
C ALA A 589 -10.07 23.55 -6.38
N ARG A 590 -10.48 24.43 -7.29
CA ARG A 590 -10.13 24.35 -8.70
C ARG A 590 -8.66 24.66 -8.95
N ASP A 591 -8.12 25.68 -8.28
CA ASP A 591 -6.71 26.05 -8.40
C ASP A 591 -5.84 24.91 -7.84
N VAL A 592 -6.16 24.37 -6.66
CA VAL A 592 -5.39 23.24 -6.09
C VAL A 592 -5.53 21.97 -6.93
N LYS A 593 -6.74 21.62 -7.41
CA LYS A 593 -6.93 20.49 -8.33
C LYS A 593 -6.04 20.65 -9.57
N ALA A 594 -5.92 21.86 -10.12
CA ALA A 594 -5.12 22.10 -11.32
C ALA A 594 -3.63 21.81 -11.11
N ASP A 595 -3.11 22.13 -9.94
CA ASP A 595 -1.70 21.92 -9.58
C ASP A 595 -1.38 20.43 -9.40
N ILE A 596 -2.32 19.63 -8.88
CA ILE A 596 -2.09 18.20 -8.63
C ILE A 596 -2.35 17.27 -9.83
N LEU A 597 -3.02 17.75 -10.89
CA LEU A 597 -3.42 16.89 -12.02
C LEU A 597 -2.24 16.17 -12.69
N GLY A 598 -1.06 16.78 -12.67
CA GLY A 598 0.17 16.24 -13.24
C GLY A 598 0.93 15.27 -12.33
N LEU A 599 0.59 15.20 -11.04
CA LEU A 599 1.26 14.31 -10.10
C LEU A 599 0.72 12.91 -10.33
N THR A 600 1.51 12.02 -10.93
CA THR A 600 1.07 10.64 -11.23
C THR A 600 2.02 9.60 -10.70
N GLU A 601 3.25 9.98 -10.36
CA GLU A 601 4.27 9.07 -9.82
C GLU A 601 4.53 9.40 -8.35
N ILE A 602 5.05 8.42 -7.58
CA ILE A 602 5.37 8.60 -6.16
C ILE A 602 6.23 9.82 -5.91
N ARG A 603 7.29 10.02 -6.71
CA ARG A 603 8.23 11.14 -6.61
C ARG A 603 7.57 12.52 -6.73
N ASP A 604 6.42 12.59 -7.40
CA ASP A 604 5.71 13.85 -7.61
C ASP A 604 4.78 14.16 -6.42
N ILE A 605 4.20 13.11 -5.82
CA ILE A 605 3.20 13.22 -4.75
C ILE A 605 3.88 13.25 -3.36
N ALA A 606 4.97 12.48 -3.22
CA ALA A 606 5.81 12.35 -2.04
C ALA A 606 7.29 12.41 -2.48
N PRO A 607 7.83 13.61 -2.73
CA PRO A 607 9.22 13.75 -3.15
C PRO A 607 10.17 13.35 -2.01
N GLU A 608 11.24 12.62 -2.35
CA GLU A 608 12.28 12.17 -1.41
C GLU A 608 12.92 13.35 -0.64
N SER A 609 13.05 14.53 -1.25
CA SER A 609 13.57 15.74 -0.60
C SER A 609 12.71 16.24 0.57
N LYS A 610 11.48 15.75 0.74
CA LYS A 610 10.60 16.05 1.88
C LYS A 610 10.52 14.88 2.87
N HIS A 611 11.33 13.85 2.67
CA HIS A 611 11.36 12.63 3.47
C HIS A 611 12.67 12.55 4.24
N ASP A 612 12.75 13.33 5.32
CA ASP A 612 13.96 13.45 6.14
C ASP A 612 14.25 12.17 6.92
N VAL A 613 15.20 11.38 6.42
CA VAL A 613 15.66 10.13 7.05
C VAL A 613 17.04 10.28 7.71
N GLU A 614 17.47 11.50 8.05
CA GLU A 614 18.79 11.75 8.65
C GLU A 614 18.94 11.01 10.00
N GLU A 615 17.93 11.07 10.86
CA GLU A 615 17.95 10.41 12.17
C GLU A 615 17.97 8.88 12.05
N LEU A 616 17.10 8.30 11.21
CA LEU A 616 17.17 6.89 10.82
C LEU A 616 18.56 6.48 10.31
N TYR A 617 19.18 7.28 9.45
CA TYR A 617 20.54 7.01 8.96
C TYR A 617 21.60 7.11 10.07
N ASN A 618 21.44 8.03 11.02
CA ASN A 618 22.34 8.13 12.17
C ASN A 618 22.24 6.91 13.10
N ILE A 619 21.05 6.32 13.22
CA ILE A 619 20.78 5.12 14.02
C ILE A 619 21.31 3.85 13.32
N LEU A 620 20.93 3.65 12.06
CA LEU A 620 21.21 2.41 11.33
C LEU A 620 22.54 2.42 10.57
N GLY A 621 23.05 3.60 10.24
CA GLY A 621 24.32 3.79 9.54
C GLY A 621 24.28 3.43 8.06
N PRO A 622 25.45 3.18 7.45
CA PRO A 622 25.57 3.01 6.00
C PRO A 622 24.95 1.72 5.45
N ASP A 623 24.57 0.78 6.30
CA ASP A 623 23.89 -0.45 5.85
C ASP A 623 22.41 -0.18 5.51
N PHE A 624 21.81 0.91 6.05
CA PHE A 624 20.46 1.36 5.71
C PHE A 624 20.38 2.02 4.32
N LEU A 625 21.34 2.89 4.00
CA LEU A 625 21.47 3.51 2.67
C LEU A 625 22.87 3.20 2.08
N PRO A 626 23.09 1.99 1.55
CA PRO A 626 24.41 1.55 1.08
C PRO A 626 24.90 2.29 -0.16
N ASP A 627 23.96 2.81 -0.97
CA ASP A 627 24.22 3.54 -2.21
C ASP A 627 23.98 5.06 -2.06
N LEU A 628 23.91 5.58 -0.83
CA LEU A 628 23.74 7.01 -0.54
C LEU A 628 24.77 7.86 -1.30
N ASP A 629 24.28 8.82 -2.09
CA ASP A 629 25.15 9.81 -2.72
C ASP A 629 25.73 10.74 -1.65
N GLN A 630 27.07 10.84 -1.60
CA GLN A 630 27.79 11.69 -0.65
C GLN A 630 28.14 13.05 -1.25
N THR A 631 27.37 13.48 -2.25
CA THR A 631 27.50 14.81 -2.83
C THR A 631 26.96 15.84 -1.83
N ASP A 632 27.67 16.97 -1.75
CA ASP A 632 27.39 18.13 -0.91
C ASP A 632 27.71 19.33 -1.82
N THR A 633 26.68 19.83 -2.49
CA THR A 633 26.73 20.72 -3.65
C THR A 633 27.08 22.14 -3.23
N ASP A 634 26.51 22.63 -2.12
CA ASP A 634 26.76 23.97 -1.58
C ASP A 634 27.94 24.04 -0.56
N GLN A 635 28.42 22.87 -0.08
CA GLN A 635 29.51 22.71 0.90
C GLN A 635 29.21 23.24 2.30
N ASP A 636 27.95 23.23 2.73
CA ASP A 636 27.55 23.58 4.09
C ASP A 636 27.83 22.44 5.10
N GLY A 637 28.01 21.23 4.59
CA GLY A 637 28.34 20.01 5.34
C GLY A 637 27.16 19.06 5.59
N VAL A 638 25.98 19.38 5.08
CA VAL A 638 24.84 18.47 4.86
C VAL A 638 25.02 17.82 3.47
N LEU A 639 24.64 16.56 3.32
CA LEU A 639 24.67 15.92 2.00
C LEU A 639 23.41 16.33 1.24
N ASP A 640 23.49 16.45 -0.07
CA ASP A 640 22.35 16.83 -0.93
C ASP A 640 21.10 15.97 -0.61
N PHE A 641 21.29 14.68 -0.37
CA PHE A 641 20.21 13.77 -0.01
C PHE A 641 19.46 14.14 1.30
N PHE A 642 20.13 14.84 2.23
CA PHE A 642 19.57 15.30 3.51
C PHE A 642 19.35 16.82 3.54
N ASP A 643 19.57 17.52 2.43
CA ASP A 643 19.38 18.95 2.34
C ASP A 643 18.05 19.26 1.63
N GLU A 644 17.45 20.40 1.96
CA GLU A 644 16.25 20.90 1.28
C GLU A 644 16.58 22.02 0.26
N ASP A 645 17.83 22.52 0.27
CA ASP A 645 18.37 23.61 -0.58
C ASP A 645 19.80 23.23 -1.03
N ASP A 646 19.91 22.18 -1.85
CA ASP A 646 21.16 21.55 -2.31
C ASP A 646 22.19 22.55 -2.87
N ASP A 647 21.73 23.64 -3.48
CA ASP A 647 22.55 24.63 -4.16
C ASP A 647 22.83 25.90 -3.33
N GLY A 648 22.16 26.03 -2.17
CA GLY A 648 22.28 27.11 -1.20
C GLY A 648 21.78 28.47 -1.72
N ASP A 649 20.87 28.49 -2.69
CA ASP A 649 20.31 29.72 -3.26
C ASP A 649 19.15 30.32 -2.44
N GLY A 650 18.61 29.53 -1.50
CA GLY A 650 17.51 29.88 -0.62
C GLY A 650 16.12 29.60 -1.20
N LEU A 651 16.04 28.83 -2.28
CA LEU A 651 14.85 28.15 -2.79
C LEU A 651 14.95 26.67 -2.43
N PHE A 652 13.81 26.07 -2.08
CA PHE A 652 13.81 24.63 -1.84
C PHE A 652 13.94 23.86 -3.14
N ASP A 653 14.53 22.67 -3.12
CA ASP A 653 14.82 21.89 -4.33
C ASP A 653 13.58 21.56 -5.16
N TRP A 654 12.43 21.39 -4.50
CA TRP A 654 11.14 21.16 -5.15
C TRP A 654 10.48 22.43 -5.71
N GLU A 655 10.99 23.61 -5.36
CA GLU A 655 10.60 24.90 -5.92
C GLU A 655 11.62 25.44 -6.95
N ASP A 656 12.78 24.78 -7.07
CA ASP A 656 13.87 25.18 -7.97
C ASP A 656 13.86 24.40 -9.31
N GLU A 657 14.09 25.12 -10.41
CA GLU A 657 14.28 24.52 -11.73
C GLU A 657 15.70 23.94 -11.91
N GLU A 658 16.68 24.40 -11.12
CA GLU A 658 18.09 24.00 -11.20
C GLU A 658 18.68 23.64 -9.80
N PRO A 659 18.07 22.69 -9.04
CA PRO A 659 18.40 22.44 -7.62
C PRO A 659 19.83 21.96 -7.36
N LEU A 660 20.61 21.67 -8.40
CA LEU A 660 22.01 21.28 -8.28
C LEU A 660 22.98 22.30 -8.88
N GLU A 661 22.52 23.52 -9.23
CA GLU A 661 23.35 24.57 -9.82
C GLU A 661 23.85 25.58 -8.77
N PRO A 662 24.95 25.30 -8.05
CA PRO A 662 25.34 26.02 -6.84
C PRO A 662 25.31 27.54 -6.98
N TYR A 663 24.65 28.21 -6.02
CA TYR A 663 24.42 29.63 -6.02
C TYR A 663 25.72 30.43 -6.17
N ARG A 664 26.00 30.89 -7.39
CA ARG A 664 27.16 31.72 -7.64
C ARG A 664 26.77 33.19 -7.52
N ALA A 665 26.89 33.72 -6.30
CA ALA A 665 26.73 35.15 -6.03
C ALA A 665 27.47 35.99 -7.10
N PRO A 666 26.83 37.00 -7.71
CA PRO A 666 27.40 37.71 -8.85
C PRO A 666 28.63 38.53 -8.42
N GLY A 667 29.82 37.93 -8.53
CA GLY A 667 31.08 38.58 -8.16
C GLY A 667 32.32 37.69 -7.96
N GLU A 668 32.21 36.37 -7.86
CA GLU A 668 33.37 35.50 -7.59
C GLU A 668 33.86 34.78 -8.85
N GLU A 669 34.90 35.34 -9.49
CA GLU A 669 35.71 34.64 -10.50
C GLU A 669 36.75 33.74 -9.81
N GLU A 670 36.87 32.50 -10.28
CA GLU A 670 37.87 31.49 -9.90
C GLU A 670 39.27 32.06 -9.59
N ILE A 671 39.82 31.72 -8.42
CA ILE A 671 41.26 31.72 -8.21
C ILE A 671 41.68 30.42 -7.52
N ASP A 672 42.10 29.46 -8.34
CA ASP A 672 42.87 28.26 -7.98
C ASP A 672 44.13 28.63 -7.16
N THR A 673 44.18 28.30 -5.85
CA THR A 673 45.40 27.90 -5.11
C THR A 673 45.12 27.33 -3.70
N VAL A 674 45.72 26.16 -3.43
CA VAL A 674 45.85 25.42 -2.15
C VAL A 674 46.59 26.23 -1.03
N PRO A 675 46.64 25.74 0.23
CA PRO A 675 45.83 26.10 1.40
C PRO A 675 46.54 27.12 2.33
N GLY A 676 45.80 28.02 2.97
CA GLY A 676 46.39 29.01 3.88
C GLY A 676 45.42 29.59 4.90
N LEU A 677 45.52 29.11 6.14
CA LEU A 677 44.98 29.71 7.37
C LEU A 677 44.98 31.25 7.34
N GLY A 678 43.80 31.87 7.52
CA GLY A 678 43.67 33.32 7.35
C GLY A 678 42.44 33.99 7.97
N ALA A 679 42.41 34.08 9.31
CA ALA A 679 42.05 35.31 10.03
C ALA A 679 40.59 35.83 10.05
N LEU A 680 39.60 34.96 10.33
CA LEU A 680 38.34 35.38 10.98
C LEU A 680 38.00 34.60 12.27
N ALA A 681 38.91 33.76 12.76
CA ALA A 681 38.87 33.19 14.12
C ALA A 681 39.62 34.03 15.18
N ILE A 682 39.98 35.29 14.87
CA ILE A 682 40.68 36.20 15.80
C ILE A 682 40.08 37.61 15.71
N ALA A 683 38.79 37.78 16.05
CA ALA A 683 38.21 39.11 16.28
C ALA A 683 36.93 39.19 17.15
N SER A 684 36.37 38.10 17.68
CA SER A 684 35.13 38.20 18.48
C SER A 684 35.04 37.28 19.70
N ILE A 685 36.07 36.49 20.03
CA ILE A 685 36.34 36.12 21.42
C ILE A 685 37.11 37.29 22.05
N LEU A 686 36.37 38.22 22.68
CA LEU A 686 36.76 39.18 23.74
C LEU A 686 35.92 40.48 23.65
N GLY A 687 34.62 40.40 23.99
CA GLY A 687 33.71 41.55 23.91
C GLY A 687 32.62 41.67 24.97
N VAL A 688 32.38 40.67 25.83
CA VAL A 688 31.41 40.77 26.94
C VAL A 688 31.95 40.11 28.21
N ALA A 689 32.90 40.79 28.87
CA ALA A 689 33.18 40.67 30.31
C ALA A 689 34.16 41.76 30.76
N ALA A 690 33.81 43.04 30.61
CA ALA A 690 34.57 44.14 31.22
C ALA A 690 33.68 45.35 31.56
N LEU A 691 32.60 45.13 32.31
CA LEU A 691 31.92 46.19 33.07
C LEU A 691 31.70 45.85 34.55
N LEU A 692 32.57 45.00 35.12
CA LEU A 692 32.70 44.87 36.57
C LEU A 692 34.19 44.87 36.97
N ILE A 693 34.77 46.08 36.98
CA ILE A 693 35.99 46.37 37.75
C ILE A 693 35.60 46.56 39.21
N PRO A 694 36.11 45.76 40.17
CA PRO A 694 36.34 46.23 41.52
C PRO A 694 37.64 47.04 41.53
N ARG A 695 37.53 48.36 41.74
CA ARG A 695 38.67 49.18 42.16
C ARG A 695 38.96 48.83 43.62
N ARG A 696 40.18 48.37 43.90
CA ARG A 696 40.73 48.29 45.26
C ARG A 696 42.06 49.03 45.30
N GLU A 697 42.12 50.09 46.11
CA GLU A 697 43.18 50.40 47.10
C GLU A 697 43.05 51.87 47.57
N GLU A 698 42.31 52.08 48.67
CA GLU A 698 42.83 52.48 50.00
C GLU A 698 41.83 52.03 51.08
#